data_AF-A0A970XYZ0-F1
#
_entry.id   AF-A0A970XYZ0-F1
#
_cell.length_a   1.000
_cell.length_b   1.000
_cell.length_c   1.000
_cell.angle_alpha   90.00
_cell.angle_beta   90.00
_cell.angle_gamma   90.00
#
_symmetry.space_group_name_H-M   'P 1'
#
loop_
_entity.id
_entity.type
_entity.pdbx_description
1 polymer ?
#
loop_
_entity_poly.entity_id
_entity_poly.type
_entity_poly.pdbx_seq_one_letter_code
_entity_poly.pdbx_strand_id
1 'polypeptide(L)'
;MDTLDADPGLREALSVMRQFLSDVVSPVQAADAVTDLMGRAPETASTEIIHWISTRIARAQGADVSMADYVYHAVSKLRYLSHLELIPAARLDPWIARVGRLLVDYCPQEERAALRENLEYLVLGQVDLEAPADLIHRHVYPLGVGEAAEGTDARLRRISLLEKRLAEAVRDPAPPRAAPEEEEEDAVPHLIANAITHVRDSGELERLQENLRALGIEAGTDQIFRRLGQSLPGWMIATTGDGAVDSRNPAVEAMRQLIRLAESRWDGYRRFQDMVQAAVEQFNTGSLARAATIFDLALEIGSSGSVEADAVAGVRATAHASLSLDQVRALARERDRRPLLVRVFNFFDEFSPARLLERLRTEEQRDRRRLLLDLLAVHGAPARRLAFELLGEKGLDLSADWHFARNLVCILTLIPSSGEVPPGEEIARVEALARLELPAPLVREVVKLAGQAPCPEAETLLLRLADELEEAAAGRPQMLSLLDRTIYALAQQGTPKANLRVVRHGIGGSSKLGETAARLAYLGSQDLGEDRETLSLLLKTLKNAKPKRIFGLTLQKNEMLVLGVIRALSSTPDPAVKQLLGMIASRYAEERFGKVAAETLRGFNVADRTSERTLAGDLELFGLPDLLRRLAGLKATGTLVLRNPKGTPIGTLGLVSGGLQSCTAGRLEGVEAAWQLLERPAPGTFSFQGRKEDEDTHLPEGGQGAKGGVHDLQEVLAEGMRRYDELQRARALVPDFALLRRKGPEPLPEEDPGAKALAAQIWPRTADGVTPEECEAACAADAYQVRRLLARWVEEEILDVN
;
A
#
# COMPACT_ATOMS: atom_id res chain seq x y z
N MET A 1 -33.42 -40.82 -58.12
CA MET A 1 -34.75 -40.43 -58.61
C MET A 1 -34.91 -38.97 -58.27
N ASP A 2 -34.84 -38.16 -59.31
CA ASP A 2 -34.99 -36.72 -59.32
C ASP A 2 -36.34 -36.27 -58.77
N THR A 3 -36.32 -35.29 -57.85
CA THR A 3 -37.34 -34.24 -57.83
C THR A 3 -36.61 -32.91 -57.87
N LEU A 4 -36.71 -32.29 -59.04
CA LEU A 4 -36.30 -30.95 -59.37
C LEU A 4 -36.99 -29.90 -58.47
N ASP A 5 -36.34 -28.74 -58.39
CA ASP A 5 -36.83 -27.47 -57.81
C ASP A 5 -36.99 -27.43 -56.30
N ALA A 6 -35.87 -27.66 -55.60
CA ALA A 6 -35.73 -27.43 -54.17
C ALA A 6 -36.24 -26.02 -53.79
N ASP A 7 -37.39 -26.02 -53.11
CA ASP A 7 -38.01 -24.89 -52.42
C ASP A 7 -36.94 -23.86 -52.00
N PRO A 8 -36.96 -22.63 -52.58
CA PRO A 8 -35.98 -21.60 -52.28
C PRO A 8 -35.87 -21.33 -50.77
N GLY A 9 -37.01 -21.37 -50.06
CA GLY A 9 -37.06 -21.18 -48.61
C GLY A 9 -36.42 -22.34 -47.85
N LEU A 10 -36.51 -23.58 -48.36
CA LEU A 10 -35.80 -24.72 -47.76
C LEU A 10 -34.28 -24.58 -47.89
N ARG A 11 -33.79 -24.20 -49.08
CA ARG A 11 -32.35 -24.02 -49.31
C ARG A 11 -31.78 -22.89 -48.46
N GLU A 12 -32.53 -21.80 -48.32
CA GLU A 12 -32.17 -20.68 -47.47
C GLU A 12 -32.13 -21.10 -45.99
N ALA A 13 -33.18 -21.76 -45.49
CA ALA A 13 -33.24 -22.22 -44.10
C ALA A 13 -32.12 -23.20 -43.73
N LEU A 14 -31.80 -24.17 -44.60
CA LEU A 14 -30.67 -25.09 -44.40
C LEU A 14 -29.32 -24.35 -44.42
N SER A 15 -29.16 -23.37 -45.31
CA SER A 15 -27.93 -22.57 -45.38
C SER A 15 -27.72 -21.72 -44.12
N VAL A 16 -28.78 -21.08 -43.61
CA VAL A 16 -28.74 -20.29 -42.38
C VAL A 16 -28.46 -21.18 -41.17
N MET A 17 -29.08 -22.37 -41.08
CA MET A 17 -28.77 -23.34 -40.02
C MET A 17 -27.29 -23.76 -40.03
N ARG A 18 -26.71 -24.05 -41.20
CA ARG A 18 -25.29 -24.39 -41.34
C ARG A 18 -24.36 -23.22 -40.96
N GLN A 19 -24.71 -22.00 -41.33
CA GLN A 19 -23.99 -20.79 -40.93
C GLN A 19 -24.06 -20.58 -39.42
N PHE A 20 -25.21 -20.84 -38.81
CA PHE A 20 -25.40 -20.77 -37.37
C PHE A 20 -24.54 -21.81 -36.65
N LEU A 21 -24.54 -23.06 -37.11
CA LEU A 21 -23.64 -24.10 -36.59
C LEU A 21 -22.17 -23.73 -36.70
N SER A 22 -21.80 -22.86 -37.65
CA SER A 22 -20.43 -22.37 -37.86
C SER A 22 -20.12 -21.01 -37.22
N ASP A 23 -21.00 -20.46 -36.37
CA ASP A 23 -20.85 -19.14 -35.72
C ASP A 23 -20.80 -17.93 -36.68
N VAL A 24 -21.34 -18.09 -37.90
CA VAL A 24 -21.33 -17.03 -38.93
C VAL A 24 -22.56 -16.11 -38.81
N VAL A 25 -23.67 -16.62 -38.27
CA VAL A 25 -24.91 -15.85 -38.06
C VAL A 25 -25.37 -15.97 -36.62
N SER A 26 -26.03 -14.92 -36.12
CA SER A 26 -26.49 -14.84 -34.73
C SER A 26 -27.68 -15.77 -34.45
N PRO A 27 -27.93 -16.16 -33.18
CA PRO A 27 -29.09 -16.97 -32.80
C PRO A 27 -30.44 -16.37 -33.24
N VAL A 28 -30.57 -15.04 -33.18
CA VAL A 28 -31.78 -14.32 -33.62
C VAL A 28 -32.03 -14.51 -35.11
N GLN A 29 -30.98 -14.46 -35.94
CA GLN A 29 -31.09 -14.68 -37.38
C GLN A 29 -31.36 -16.15 -37.73
N ALA A 30 -30.94 -17.09 -36.87
CA ALA A 30 -31.14 -18.52 -37.08
C ALA A 30 -32.53 -19.02 -36.62
N ALA A 31 -33.18 -18.31 -35.69
CA ALA A 31 -34.44 -18.73 -35.07
C ALA A 31 -35.57 -18.97 -36.08
N ASP A 32 -35.76 -18.05 -37.03
CA ASP A 32 -36.79 -18.17 -38.07
C ASP A 32 -36.52 -19.36 -39.01
N ALA A 33 -35.26 -19.52 -39.43
CA ALA A 33 -34.83 -20.63 -40.28
C ALA A 33 -35.00 -22.00 -39.59
N VAL A 34 -34.65 -22.11 -38.30
CA VAL A 34 -34.86 -23.36 -37.53
C VAL A 34 -36.35 -23.61 -37.31
N THR A 35 -37.15 -22.56 -37.07
CA THR A 35 -38.61 -22.68 -36.96
C THR A 35 -39.25 -23.20 -38.25
N ASP A 36 -38.78 -22.76 -39.41
CA ASP A 36 -39.23 -23.26 -40.72
C ASP A 36 -38.84 -24.73 -40.95
N LEU A 37 -37.65 -25.14 -40.49
CA LEU A 37 -37.18 -26.53 -40.57
C LEU A 37 -37.96 -27.46 -39.63
N MET A 38 -38.48 -26.95 -38.50
CA MET A 38 -39.34 -27.71 -37.60
C MET A 38 -40.68 -28.12 -38.24
N GLY A 39 -41.14 -27.39 -39.26
CA GLY A 39 -42.32 -27.73 -40.05
C GLY A 39 -42.11 -28.83 -41.09
N ARG A 40 -40.88 -29.34 -41.24
CA ARG A 40 -40.48 -30.30 -42.28
C ARG A 40 -40.02 -31.64 -41.70
N ALA A 41 -39.69 -32.57 -42.58
CA ALA A 41 -39.17 -33.89 -42.20
C ALA A 41 -37.81 -33.74 -41.48
N PRO A 42 -37.62 -34.32 -40.27
CA PRO A 42 -36.38 -34.17 -39.49
C PRO A 42 -35.14 -34.73 -40.21
N GLU A 43 -35.34 -35.65 -41.15
CA GLU A 43 -34.30 -36.21 -42.00
C GLU A 43 -33.61 -35.15 -42.85
N THR A 44 -34.32 -34.07 -43.20
CA THR A 44 -33.77 -32.96 -43.99
C THR A 44 -32.73 -32.18 -43.18
N ALA A 45 -33.02 -31.86 -41.92
CA ALA A 45 -32.08 -31.17 -41.04
C ALA A 45 -30.91 -32.09 -40.62
N SER A 46 -31.17 -33.37 -40.34
CA SER A 46 -30.10 -34.31 -39.97
C SER A 46 -29.10 -34.53 -41.11
N THR A 47 -29.57 -34.61 -42.35
CA THR A 47 -28.69 -34.76 -43.53
C THR A 47 -27.75 -33.56 -43.69
N GLU A 48 -28.25 -32.34 -43.50
CA GLU A 48 -27.44 -31.13 -43.59
C GLU A 48 -26.43 -31.02 -42.43
N ILE A 49 -26.83 -31.39 -41.20
CA ILE A 49 -25.92 -31.45 -40.05
C ILE A 49 -24.81 -32.48 -40.30
N ILE A 50 -25.14 -33.67 -40.80
CA ILE A 50 -24.14 -34.69 -41.16
C ILE A 50 -23.18 -34.17 -42.24
N HIS A 51 -23.69 -33.46 -43.24
CA HIS A 51 -22.85 -32.85 -44.28
C HIS A 51 -21.89 -31.80 -43.70
N TRP A 52 -22.37 -30.97 -42.78
CA TRP A 52 -21.55 -30.00 -42.05
C TRP A 52 -20.45 -30.68 -41.21
N ILE A 53 -20.80 -31.71 -40.43
CA ILE A 53 -19.86 -32.47 -39.58
C ILE A 53 -18.77 -33.13 -40.44
N SER A 54 -19.16 -33.82 -41.51
CA SER A 54 -18.20 -34.51 -42.39
C SER A 54 -17.24 -33.55 -43.10
N THR A 55 -17.71 -32.34 -43.46
CA THR A 55 -16.86 -31.28 -44.02
C THR A 55 -15.86 -30.74 -42.99
N ARG A 56 -16.23 -30.67 -41.71
CA ARG A 56 -15.34 -30.23 -40.61
C ARG A 56 -14.27 -31.27 -40.29
N ILE A 57 -14.66 -32.53 -40.13
CA ILE A 57 -13.73 -33.64 -39.88
C ILE A 57 -12.71 -33.77 -41.02
N ALA A 58 -13.13 -33.60 -42.27
CA ALA A 58 -12.22 -33.64 -43.42
C ALA A 58 -11.19 -32.49 -43.46
N ARG A 59 -11.48 -31.35 -42.82
CA ARG A 59 -10.60 -30.17 -42.76
C ARG A 59 -9.70 -30.15 -41.52
N ALA A 60 -10.09 -30.84 -40.44
CA ALA A 60 -9.35 -30.95 -39.20
C ALA A 60 -8.23 -32.01 -39.30
N GLN A 61 -7.20 -31.77 -40.12
CA GLN A 61 -6.02 -32.64 -40.16
C GLN A 61 -5.16 -32.43 -38.91
N GLY A 62 -5.41 -33.22 -37.85
CA GLY A 62 -4.51 -33.31 -36.68
C GLY A 62 -5.13 -33.05 -35.30
N ALA A 63 -6.44 -32.87 -35.19
CA ALA A 63 -7.14 -32.77 -33.89
C ALA A 63 -7.91 -34.07 -33.59
N ASP A 64 -7.77 -34.60 -32.38
CA ASP A 64 -8.34 -35.87 -31.90
C ASP A 64 -9.85 -35.73 -31.54
N VAL A 65 -10.64 -35.07 -32.40
CA VAL A 65 -12.06 -34.74 -32.17
C VAL A 65 -12.96 -35.78 -32.82
N SER A 66 -13.85 -36.39 -32.05
CA SER A 66 -14.71 -37.49 -32.51
C SER A 66 -15.97 -37.00 -33.24
N MET A 67 -16.63 -37.89 -33.99
CA MET A 67 -17.89 -37.57 -34.65
C MET A 67 -19.00 -37.28 -33.62
N ALA A 68 -18.98 -37.97 -32.48
CA ALA A 68 -19.91 -37.72 -31.38
C ALA A 68 -19.78 -36.32 -30.78
N ASP A 69 -18.57 -35.77 -30.70
CA ASP A 69 -18.31 -34.42 -30.17
C ASP A 69 -18.99 -33.34 -31.03
N TYR A 70 -18.87 -33.45 -32.36
CA TYR A 70 -19.54 -32.55 -33.29
C TYR A 70 -21.07 -32.70 -33.28
N VAL A 71 -21.59 -33.92 -33.06
CA VAL A 71 -23.04 -34.13 -32.90
C VAL A 71 -23.55 -33.48 -31.62
N TYR A 72 -22.85 -33.66 -30.50
CA TYR A 72 -23.20 -33.04 -29.23
C TYR A 72 -23.23 -31.50 -29.35
N HIS A 73 -22.21 -30.91 -29.99
CA HIS A 73 -22.16 -29.48 -30.23
C HIS A 73 -23.33 -28.97 -31.09
N ALA A 74 -23.61 -29.63 -32.22
CA ALA A 74 -24.69 -29.21 -33.11
C ALA A 74 -26.06 -29.25 -32.42
N VAL A 75 -26.31 -30.29 -31.62
CA VAL A 75 -27.56 -30.44 -30.86
C VAL A 75 -27.67 -29.40 -29.74
N SER A 76 -26.58 -29.16 -28.99
CA SER A 76 -26.54 -28.14 -27.93
C SER A 76 -26.84 -26.75 -28.49
N LYS A 77 -26.25 -26.41 -29.63
CA LYS A 77 -26.39 -25.11 -30.28
C LYS A 77 -27.77 -24.85 -30.82
N LEU A 78 -28.42 -25.86 -31.41
CA LEU A 78 -29.83 -25.76 -31.79
C LEU A 78 -30.70 -25.55 -30.55
N ARG A 79 -30.42 -26.24 -29.45
CA ARG A 79 -31.21 -26.13 -28.21
C ARG A 79 -31.10 -24.78 -27.54
N TYR A 80 -29.97 -24.09 -27.70
CA TYR A 80 -29.74 -22.74 -27.20
C TYR A 80 -30.78 -21.72 -27.69
N LEU A 81 -31.39 -21.94 -28.86
CA LEU A 81 -32.49 -21.10 -29.36
C LEU A 81 -33.69 -21.11 -28.41
N SER A 82 -33.91 -22.19 -27.67
CA SER A 82 -34.93 -22.22 -26.61
C SER A 82 -34.49 -21.61 -25.30
N HIS A 83 -33.20 -21.67 -24.96
CA HIS A 83 -32.64 -21.01 -23.78
C HIS A 83 -32.74 -19.48 -23.91
N LEU A 84 -32.50 -18.95 -25.11
CA LEU A 84 -32.66 -17.53 -25.43
C LEU A 84 -34.13 -17.09 -25.62
N GLU A 85 -35.09 -17.97 -25.33
CA GLU A 85 -36.53 -17.73 -25.53
C GLU A 85 -36.93 -17.39 -26.98
N LEU A 86 -36.06 -17.66 -27.97
CA LEU A 86 -36.32 -17.38 -29.39
C LEU A 86 -37.26 -18.41 -30.02
N ILE A 87 -37.20 -19.66 -29.56
CA ILE A 87 -38.14 -20.73 -29.93
C ILE A 87 -38.63 -21.41 -28.65
N PRO A 88 -39.95 -21.52 -28.41
CA PRO A 88 -40.46 -22.19 -27.22
C PRO A 88 -39.94 -23.63 -27.08
N ALA A 89 -39.36 -23.96 -25.92
CA ALA A 89 -38.80 -25.29 -25.62
C ALA A 89 -39.80 -26.43 -25.90
N ALA A 90 -41.08 -26.20 -25.56
CA ALA A 90 -42.18 -27.13 -25.84
C ALA A 90 -42.34 -27.51 -27.33
N ARG A 91 -41.88 -26.66 -28.26
CA ARG A 91 -41.86 -26.95 -29.69
C ARG A 91 -40.51 -27.49 -30.16
N LEU A 92 -39.40 -26.96 -29.63
CA LEU A 92 -38.05 -27.28 -30.10
C LEU A 92 -37.55 -28.63 -29.59
N ASP A 93 -37.78 -28.97 -28.32
CA ASP A 93 -37.27 -30.20 -27.70
C ASP A 93 -37.76 -31.48 -28.39
N PRO A 94 -39.06 -31.63 -28.73
CA PRO A 94 -39.53 -32.81 -29.46
C PRO A 94 -38.90 -32.97 -30.84
N TRP A 95 -38.60 -31.85 -31.51
CA TRP A 95 -37.95 -31.85 -32.82
C TRP A 95 -36.46 -32.21 -32.71
N ILE A 96 -35.74 -31.60 -31.76
CA ILE A 96 -34.34 -31.94 -31.46
C ILE A 96 -34.19 -33.41 -31.05
N ALA A 97 -35.11 -33.97 -30.27
CA ALA A 97 -35.08 -35.39 -29.90
C ALA A 97 -35.26 -36.33 -31.12
N ARG A 98 -35.96 -35.90 -32.18
CA ARG A 98 -36.07 -36.66 -33.43
C ARG A 98 -34.80 -36.53 -34.28
N VAL A 99 -34.27 -35.32 -34.42
CA VAL A 99 -33.01 -35.07 -35.14
C VAL A 99 -31.82 -35.75 -34.46
N GLY A 100 -31.70 -35.64 -33.13
CA GLY A 100 -30.63 -36.23 -32.33
C GLY A 100 -30.58 -37.76 -32.44
N ARG A 101 -31.72 -38.45 -32.49
CA ARG A 101 -31.77 -39.91 -32.75
C ARG A 101 -31.18 -40.27 -34.10
N LEU A 102 -31.53 -39.53 -35.16
CA LEU A 102 -30.98 -39.75 -36.50
C LEU A 102 -29.46 -39.49 -36.55
N LEU A 103 -28.96 -38.51 -35.80
CA LEU A 103 -27.53 -38.19 -35.72
C LEU A 103 -26.72 -39.24 -34.94
N VAL A 104 -27.27 -39.78 -33.85
CA VAL A 104 -26.65 -40.88 -33.07
C VAL A 104 -26.47 -42.13 -33.93
N ASP A 105 -27.45 -42.45 -34.77
CA ASP A 105 -27.39 -43.63 -35.65
C ASP A 105 -26.30 -43.51 -36.73
N TYR A 106 -25.83 -42.29 -37.01
CA TYR A 106 -24.75 -42.01 -37.95
C TYR A 106 -23.33 -42.09 -37.31
N CYS A 107 -23.23 -42.06 -35.98
CA CYS A 107 -21.94 -42.15 -35.26
C CYS A 107 -21.37 -43.59 -35.25
N PRO A 108 -20.05 -43.78 -35.07
CA PRO A 108 -19.45 -45.11 -34.85
C PRO A 108 -20.06 -45.85 -33.66
N GLN A 109 -20.18 -47.18 -33.74
CA GLN A 109 -20.91 -47.98 -32.73
C GLN A 109 -20.36 -47.80 -31.30
N GLU A 110 -19.05 -47.57 -31.17
CA GLU A 110 -18.32 -47.37 -29.91
C GLU A 110 -18.70 -46.07 -29.18
N GLU A 111 -19.15 -45.05 -29.90
CA GLU A 111 -19.46 -43.72 -29.34
C GLU A 111 -20.95 -43.52 -29.04
N ARG A 112 -21.83 -44.37 -29.61
CA ARG A 112 -23.30 -44.19 -29.54
C ARG A 112 -23.86 -44.24 -28.12
N ALA A 113 -23.30 -45.08 -27.25
CA ALA A 113 -23.81 -45.24 -25.89
C ALA A 113 -23.58 -43.96 -25.05
N ALA A 114 -22.33 -43.47 -25.05
CA ALA A 114 -21.96 -42.23 -24.36
C ALA A 114 -22.67 -41.00 -24.95
N LEU A 115 -22.83 -40.94 -26.28
CA LEU A 115 -23.54 -39.83 -26.91
C LEU A 115 -25.03 -39.79 -26.55
N ARG A 116 -25.72 -40.95 -26.44
CA ARG A 116 -27.12 -40.97 -25.98
C ARG A 116 -27.26 -40.45 -24.57
N GLU A 117 -26.38 -40.89 -23.67
CA GLU A 117 -26.35 -40.42 -22.28
C GLU A 117 -26.11 -38.90 -22.20
N ASN A 118 -25.14 -38.38 -22.96
CA ASN A 118 -24.87 -36.93 -23.01
C ASN A 118 -26.04 -36.12 -23.59
N LEU A 119 -26.73 -36.63 -24.62
CA LEU A 119 -27.93 -35.98 -25.17
C LEU A 119 -29.13 -36.04 -24.22
N GLU A 120 -29.22 -37.06 -23.36
CA GLU A 120 -30.22 -37.15 -22.29
C GLU A 120 -29.93 -36.16 -21.15
N TYR A 121 -28.67 -35.99 -20.74
CA TYR A 121 -28.27 -34.96 -19.77
C TYR A 121 -28.59 -33.54 -20.26
N LEU A 122 -28.40 -33.27 -21.56
CA LEU A 122 -28.81 -32.00 -22.18
C LEU A 122 -30.33 -31.71 -22.07
N VAL A 123 -31.19 -32.73 -21.84
CA VAL A 123 -32.63 -32.55 -21.62
C VAL A 123 -32.94 -32.10 -20.19
N LEU A 124 -32.04 -32.37 -19.23
CA LEU A 124 -32.27 -32.17 -17.80
C LEU A 124 -31.69 -30.85 -17.24
N GLY A 125 -30.90 -30.11 -18.01
CA GLY A 125 -30.49 -28.74 -17.68
C GLY A 125 -29.01 -28.45 -17.96
N GLN A 126 -28.76 -27.21 -18.40
CA GLN A 126 -27.50 -26.59 -18.87
C GLN A 126 -27.10 -26.92 -20.31
N VAL A 127 -27.13 -25.89 -21.16
CA VAL A 127 -26.59 -25.89 -22.52
C VAL A 127 -25.25 -25.17 -22.45
N ASP A 128 -24.17 -25.94 -22.55
CA ASP A 128 -22.79 -25.44 -22.52
C ASP A 128 -22.34 -25.08 -23.94
N LEU A 129 -22.08 -23.78 -24.20
CA LEU A 129 -21.75 -23.26 -25.55
C LEU A 129 -20.69 -22.16 -25.48
N GLU A 130 -19.49 -22.47 -24.97
CA GLU A 130 -18.34 -21.55 -25.06
C GLU A 130 -17.09 -22.16 -25.68
N ALA A 131 -17.26 -23.00 -26.71
CA ALA A 131 -16.16 -23.42 -27.57
C ALA A 131 -16.45 -23.11 -29.05
N PRO A 132 -15.54 -22.41 -29.77
CA PRO A 132 -15.54 -22.43 -31.23
C PRO A 132 -15.44 -23.88 -31.71
N ALA A 133 -16.07 -24.23 -32.84
CA ALA A 133 -16.14 -25.59 -33.37
C ALA A 133 -14.79 -26.32 -33.56
N ASP A 134 -13.65 -25.63 -33.37
CA ASP A 134 -12.30 -26.16 -33.50
C ASP A 134 -11.62 -26.52 -32.15
N LEU A 135 -12.30 -26.38 -31.00
CA LEU A 135 -11.79 -26.77 -29.66
C LEU A 135 -12.83 -27.61 -28.90
N ILE A 136 -12.92 -28.90 -29.19
CA ILE A 136 -13.75 -29.81 -28.39
C ILE A 136 -12.86 -30.94 -27.86
N HIS A 137 -12.51 -30.84 -26.58
CA HIS A 137 -11.91 -31.94 -25.83
C HIS A 137 -13.00 -32.64 -25.01
N ARG A 138 -13.14 -33.94 -25.25
CA ARG A 138 -13.95 -34.85 -24.44
C ARG A 138 -13.38 -34.91 -23.02
N HIS A 139 -14.25 -34.79 -22.01
CA HIS A 139 -13.95 -35.23 -20.65
C HIS A 139 -13.71 -36.75 -20.69
N VAL A 140 -12.44 -37.17 -20.57
CA VAL A 140 -12.05 -38.56 -20.37
C VAL A 140 -11.39 -38.65 -19.00
N TYR A 141 -12.01 -39.38 -18.08
CA TYR A 141 -11.33 -39.84 -16.86
C TYR A 141 -10.21 -40.81 -17.25
N PRO A 142 -8.93 -40.55 -16.91
CA PRO A 142 -7.92 -41.58 -16.98
C PRO A 142 -8.01 -42.42 -15.70
N LEU A 143 -8.49 -43.66 -15.84
CA LEU A 143 -8.13 -44.73 -14.91
C LEU A 143 -6.65 -45.07 -15.17
N GLY A 144 -5.79 -44.70 -14.22
CA GLY A 144 -4.35 -44.99 -14.26
C GLY A 144 -3.77 -44.97 -12.86
N VAL A 145 -3.62 -46.15 -12.27
CA VAL A 145 -3.02 -46.41 -10.95
C VAL A 145 -1.50 -46.27 -11.02
N GLY A 146 -0.91 -45.58 -10.03
CA GLY A 146 0.49 -45.80 -9.63
C GLY A 146 1.27 -44.53 -9.24
N GLU A 147 1.54 -44.39 -7.94
CA GLU A 147 2.71 -43.67 -7.36
C GLU A 147 2.71 -42.13 -7.22
N ALA A 148 1.54 -41.47 -7.12
CA ALA A 148 1.44 -40.08 -6.62
C ALA A 148 0.40 -39.89 -5.48
N ALA A 149 0.04 -40.98 -4.79
CA ALA A 149 -1.14 -41.04 -3.93
C ALA A 149 -1.04 -40.25 -2.61
N GLU A 150 0.12 -40.18 -1.95
CA GLU A 150 0.20 -39.57 -0.60
C GLU A 150 -0.02 -38.05 -0.58
N GLY A 151 0.49 -37.31 -1.58
CA GLY A 151 0.32 -35.85 -1.66
C GLY A 151 -1.03 -35.41 -2.23
N THR A 152 -1.65 -36.24 -3.08
CA THR A 152 -2.92 -35.92 -3.77
C THR A 152 -4.13 -36.20 -2.87
N ASP A 153 -4.07 -37.27 -2.07
CA ASP A 153 -5.11 -37.58 -1.08
C ASP A 153 -5.14 -36.56 0.07
N ALA A 154 -3.97 -36.19 0.62
CA ALA A 154 -3.89 -35.14 1.65
C ALA A 154 -4.44 -33.80 1.13
N ARG A 155 -4.15 -33.46 -0.13
CA ARG A 155 -4.63 -32.24 -0.79
C ARG A 155 -6.15 -32.23 -1.01
N LEU A 156 -6.72 -33.32 -1.52
CA LEU A 156 -8.18 -33.45 -1.71
C LEU A 156 -8.94 -33.50 -0.38
N ARG A 157 -8.35 -34.12 0.65
CA ARG A 157 -8.88 -34.12 2.03
C ARG A 157 -8.86 -32.73 2.64
N ARG A 158 -7.78 -31.96 2.44
CA ARG A 158 -7.68 -30.57 2.90
C ARG A 158 -8.79 -29.70 2.27
N ILE A 159 -9.03 -29.82 0.97
CA ILE A 159 -10.13 -29.10 0.29
C ILE A 159 -11.49 -29.48 0.89
N SER A 160 -11.75 -30.78 1.07
CA SER A 160 -13.02 -31.27 1.65
C SER A 160 -13.22 -30.80 3.10
N LEU A 161 -12.15 -30.71 3.89
CA LEU A 161 -12.17 -30.21 5.27
C LEU A 161 -12.42 -28.70 5.31
N LEU A 162 -11.83 -27.93 4.39
CA LEU A 162 -12.06 -26.49 4.26
C LEU A 162 -13.51 -26.19 3.85
N GLU A 163 -14.07 -26.96 2.92
CA GLU A 163 -15.49 -26.89 2.53
C GLU A 163 -16.42 -27.25 3.69
N LYS A 164 -16.12 -28.33 4.43
CA LYS A 164 -16.88 -28.71 5.63
C LYS A 164 -16.81 -27.64 6.72
N ARG A 165 -15.66 -26.98 6.91
CA ARG A 165 -15.47 -25.93 7.90
C ARG A 165 -16.18 -24.63 7.56
N LEU A 166 -16.10 -24.25 6.30
CA LEU A 166 -16.92 -23.17 5.76
C LEU A 166 -18.40 -23.45 6.00
N ALA A 167 -18.81 -24.73 5.91
CA ALA A 167 -20.19 -25.13 6.16
C ALA A 167 -20.61 -25.11 7.64
N GLU A 168 -19.68 -25.42 8.55
CA GLU A 168 -19.88 -25.42 10.00
C GLU A 168 -19.87 -24.00 10.58
N ALA A 169 -18.91 -23.15 10.19
CA ALA A 169 -18.77 -21.76 10.67
C ALA A 169 -20.01 -20.89 10.36
N VAL A 170 -20.77 -21.28 9.35
CA VAL A 170 -22.00 -20.63 8.93
C VAL A 170 -23.21 -21.09 9.72
N ARG A 171 -23.24 -22.37 10.10
CA ARG A 171 -24.41 -23.01 10.71
C ARG A 171 -24.57 -22.64 12.19
N ASP A 172 -23.47 -22.32 12.87
CA ASP A 172 -23.44 -22.03 14.30
C ASP A 172 -22.41 -20.90 14.56
N PRO A 173 -22.81 -19.62 14.53
CA PRO A 173 -21.92 -18.53 14.95
C PRO A 173 -21.63 -18.72 16.45
N ALA A 174 -20.36 -18.89 16.81
CA ALA A 174 -19.95 -19.15 18.20
C ALA A 174 -20.60 -18.14 19.18
N PRO A 175 -21.13 -18.59 20.33
CA PRO A 175 -21.69 -17.67 21.32
C PRO A 175 -20.58 -16.77 21.88
N PRO A 176 -20.86 -15.48 22.14
CA PRO A 176 -19.85 -14.54 22.62
C PRO A 176 -19.45 -14.95 24.04
N ARG A 177 -18.23 -15.46 24.19
CA ARG A 177 -17.65 -15.75 25.50
C ARG A 177 -16.75 -14.58 25.89
N ALA A 178 -17.00 -14.04 27.08
CA ALA A 178 -16.34 -12.85 27.61
C ALA A 178 -14.82 -13.06 27.79
N ALA A 179 -14.05 -12.68 26.79
CA ALA A 179 -12.62 -12.38 26.85
C ALA A 179 -12.40 -10.99 26.20
N PRO A 180 -11.35 -10.24 26.58
CA PRO A 180 -11.26 -8.81 26.26
C PRO A 180 -11.13 -8.59 24.75
N GLU A 181 -11.78 -7.52 24.28
CA GLU A 181 -11.84 -7.02 22.91
C GLU A 181 -10.43 -6.84 22.28
N GLU A 182 -9.83 -7.93 21.82
CA GLU A 182 -8.88 -7.98 20.71
C GLU A 182 -9.70 -8.46 19.50
N GLU A 183 -9.64 -7.72 18.40
CA GLU A 183 -10.47 -7.91 17.21
C GLU A 183 -10.41 -9.38 16.73
N GLU A 184 -11.52 -10.12 16.90
CA GLU A 184 -11.69 -11.50 16.42
C GLU A 184 -11.43 -11.53 14.89
N GLU A 185 -10.26 -12.04 14.48
CA GLU A 185 -9.95 -12.25 13.06
C GLU A 185 -10.81 -13.40 12.53
N ASP A 186 -11.89 -13.03 11.84
CA ASP A 186 -12.76 -13.94 11.10
C ASP A 186 -11.89 -14.84 10.19
N ALA A 187 -11.94 -16.16 10.37
CA ALA A 187 -11.08 -17.10 9.62
C ALA A 187 -11.55 -17.30 8.16
N VAL A 188 -12.78 -16.87 7.86
CA VAL A 188 -13.48 -17.05 6.59
C VAL A 188 -12.77 -16.38 5.38
N PRO A 189 -12.27 -15.13 5.47
CA PRO A 189 -11.55 -14.48 4.38
C PRO A 189 -10.27 -15.22 3.92
N HIS A 190 -9.55 -15.85 4.85
CA HIS A 190 -8.34 -16.61 4.55
C HIS A 190 -8.64 -17.97 3.87
N LEU A 191 -9.76 -18.59 4.26
CA LEU A 191 -10.29 -19.79 3.61
C LEU A 191 -10.66 -19.52 2.14
N ILE A 192 -11.38 -18.42 1.92
CA ILE A 192 -11.79 -17.98 0.59
C ILE A 192 -10.57 -17.67 -0.28
N ALA A 193 -9.56 -16.96 0.26
CA ALA A 193 -8.31 -16.67 -0.47
C ALA A 193 -7.64 -17.95 -0.97
N ASN A 194 -7.42 -18.93 -0.09
CA ASN A 194 -6.76 -20.17 -0.46
C ASN A 194 -7.57 -20.99 -1.47
N ALA A 195 -8.90 -21.08 -1.31
CA ALA A 195 -9.75 -21.78 -2.27
C ALA A 195 -9.63 -21.18 -3.68
N ILE A 196 -9.74 -19.86 -3.79
CA ILE A 196 -9.71 -19.13 -5.07
C ILE A 196 -8.36 -19.27 -5.78
N THR A 197 -7.23 -19.24 -5.07
CA THR A 197 -5.90 -19.39 -5.70
C THR A 197 -5.72 -20.72 -6.44
N HIS A 198 -6.57 -21.71 -6.16
CA HIS A 198 -6.49 -23.04 -6.76
C HIS A 198 -7.58 -23.31 -7.81
N VAL A 199 -8.52 -22.39 -7.99
CA VAL A 199 -9.56 -22.45 -9.02
C VAL A 199 -8.94 -22.28 -10.40
N ARG A 200 -9.25 -23.19 -11.32
CA ARG A 200 -8.63 -23.24 -12.67
C ARG A 200 -9.48 -22.62 -13.75
N ASP A 201 -10.80 -22.66 -13.61
CA ASP A 201 -11.76 -22.13 -14.56
C ASP A 201 -12.92 -21.42 -13.86
N SER A 202 -13.73 -20.71 -14.64
CA SER A 202 -14.88 -19.96 -14.13
C SER A 202 -15.97 -20.88 -13.57
N GLY A 203 -16.14 -22.10 -14.10
CA GLY A 203 -17.10 -23.06 -13.59
C GLY A 203 -16.78 -23.58 -12.18
N GLU A 204 -15.51 -23.82 -11.88
CA GLU A 204 -15.03 -24.12 -10.52
C GLU A 204 -15.27 -22.93 -9.57
N LEU A 205 -15.12 -21.69 -10.05
CA LEU A 205 -15.44 -20.49 -9.27
C LEU A 205 -16.94 -20.40 -8.96
N GLU A 206 -17.81 -20.66 -9.94
CA GLU A 206 -19.26 -20.64 -9.74
C GLU A 206 -19.71 -21.70 -8.74
N ARG A 207 -19.17 -22.92 -8.82
CA ARG A 207 -19.43 -23.98 -7.83
C ARG A 207 -18.97 -23.57 -6.44
N LEU A 208 -17.80 -22.97 -6.32
CA LEU A 208 -17.31 -22.43 -5.04
C LEU A 208 -18.25 -21.35 -4.50
N GLN A 209 -18.75 -20.45 -5.36
CA GLN A 209 -19.71 -19.42 -4.99
C GLN A 209 -21.07 -19.98 -4.59
N GLU A 210 -21.58 -20.98 -5.30
CA GLU A 210 -22.82 -21.68 -4.95
C GLU A 210 -22.69 -22.39 -3.62
N ASN A 211 -21.56 -23.05 -3.38
CA ASN A 211 -21.24 -23.65 -2.09
C ASN A 211 -21.21 -22.57 -1.00
N LEU A 212 -20.53 -21.44 -1.22
CA LEU A 212 -20.52 -20.32 -0.27
C LEU A 212 -21.93 -19.75 0.00
N ARG A 213 -22.78 -19.60 -1.03
CA ARG A 213 -24.17 -19.11 -0.88
C ARG A 213 -25.07 -20.12 -0.17
N ALA A 214 -24.93 -21.41 -0.46
CA ALA A 214 -25.62 -22.48 0.26
C ALA A 214 -25.25 -22.48 1.75
N LEU A 215 -24.06 -21.96 2.05
CA LEU A 215 -23.55 -21.70 3.37
C LEU A 215 -23.79 -20.24 3.80
N GLY A 216 -24.85 -19.56 3.37
CA GLY A 216 -25.24 -18.25 3.91
C GLY A 216 -24.20 -17.12 3.81
N ILE A 217 -23.06 -17.35 3.15
CA ILE A 217 -22.02 -16.36 2.90
C ILE A 217 -22.37 -15.68 1.58
N GLU A 218 -22.49 -14.36 1.62
CA GLU A 218 -22.66 -13.57 0.40
C GLU A 218 -21.41 -13.75 -0.49
N ALA A 219 -21.56 -14.52 -1.57
CA ALA A 219 -20.47 -14.94 -2.46
C ALA A 219 -20.51 -14.21 -3.82
N GLY A 220 -21.04 -12.99 -3.83
CA GLY A 220 -20.88 -12.09 -4.97
C GLY A 220 -19.40 -11.74 -5.15
N THR A 221 -18.95 -11.55 -6.39
CA THR A 221 -17.55 -11.22 -6.66
C THR A 221 -17.09 -9.95 -5.92
N ASP A 222 -17.99 -8.98 -5.75
CA ASP A 222 -17.77 -7.77 -4.92
C ASP A 222 -17.52 -8.10 -3.45
N GLN A 223 -18.34 -8.97 -2.86
CA GLN A 223 -18.20 -9.42 -1.47
C GLN A 223 -16.91 -10.22 -1.25
N ILE A 224 -16.51 -11.02 -2.23
CA ILE A 224 -15.26 -11.77 -2.19
C ILE A 224 -14.08 -10.79 -2.18
N PHE A 225 -14.05 -9.79 -3.07
CA PHE A 225 -12.99 -8.78 -3.06
C PHE A 225 -12.91 -8.01 -1.73
N ARG A 226 -14.06 -7.64 -1.14
CA ARG A 226 -14.08 -7.01 0.20
C ARG A 226 -13.43 -7.87 1.26
N ARG A 227 -13.80 -9.16 1.33
CA ARG A 227 -13.24 -10.12 2.30
C ARG A 227 -11.76 -10.34 2.07
N LEU A 228 -11.32 -10.54 0.81
CA LEU A 228 -9.91 -10.66 0.48
C LEU A 228 -9.11 -9.39 0.86
N GLY A 229 -9.72 -8.21 0.77
CA GLY A 229 -9.10 -6.97 1.22
C GLY A 229 -8.90 -6.93 2.75
N GLN A 230 -9.84 -7.50 3.51
CA GLN A 230 -9.77 -7.58 4.98
C GLN A 230 -8.71 -8.58 5.48
N SER A 231 -8.39 -9.63 4.72
CA SER A 231 -7.35 -10.60 5.08
C SER A 231 -5.92 -10.13 4.81
N LEU A 232 -5.74 -8.98 4.16
CA LEU A 232 -4.42 -8.38 3.99
C LEU A 232 -3.87 -7.89 5.35
N PRO A 233 -2.55 -7.99 5.59
CA PRO A 233 -1.93 -7.45 6.80
C PRO A 233 -2.18 -5.94 6.94
N GLY A 234 -2.26 -5.45 8.18
CA GLY A 234 -2.44 -4.02 8.50
C GLY A 234 -1.22 -3.12 8.23
N TRP A 235 -0.11 -3.68 7.78
CA TRP A 235 1.15 -3.02 7.41
C TRP A 235 1.51 -3.42 5.98
N MET A 236 2.41 -2.66 5.36
CA MET A 236 2.74 -2.85 3.94
C MET A 236 3.41 -4.20 3.65
N ILE A 237 2.86 -4.93 2.67
CA ILE A 237 3.54 -6.06 2.05
C ILE A 237 4.70 -5.52 1.22
N ALA A 238 5.87 -6.13 1.35
CA ALA A 238 7.06 -5.76 0.60
C ALA A 238 6.73 -5.67 -0.89
N THR A 239 6.95 -4.49 -1.47
CA THR A 239 7.11 -4.38 -2.92
C THR A 239 8.54 -4.78 -3.23
N THR A 240 8.74 -5.62 -4.23
CA THR A 240 10.04 -5.67 -4.91
C THR A 240 10.43 -4.23 -5.26
N GLY A 241 11.70 -3.85 -5.14
CA GLY A 241 12.16 -2.44 -5.19
C GLY A 241 11.78 -1.64 -6.45
N ASP A 242 11.04 -2.24 -7.37
CA ASP A 242 10.47 -1.67 -8.60
C ASP A 242 8.95 -1.38 -8.50
N GLY A 243 8.34 -1.50 -7.31
CA GLY A 243 6.92 -1.23 -7.09
C GLY A 243 5.97 -2.39 -7.39
N ALA A 244 6.47 -3.55 -7.84
CA ALA A 244 5.66 -4.76 -7.98
C ALA A 244 5.44 -5.42 -6.61
N VAL A 245 4.19 -5.71 -6.27
CA VAL A 245 3.79 -6.41 -5.03
C VAL A 245 4.44 -7.80 -5.03
N ASP A 246 5.18 -8.15 -3.96
CA ASP A 246 5.78 -9.48 -3.86
C ASP A 246 4.66 -10.53 -3.80
N SER A 247 4.61 -11.40 -4.81
CA SER A 247 3.46 -12.22 -5.22
C SER A 247 3.22 -13.44 -4.33
N ARG A 248 3.61 -13.39 -3.06
CA ARG A 248 3.53 -14.53 -2.12
C ARG A 248 2.29 -14.50 -1.24
N ASN A 249 1.59 -13.38 -1.15
CA ASN A 249 0.38 -13.28 -0.33
C ASN A 249 -0.82 -13.99 -1.02
N PRO A 250 -1.46 -14.98 -0.38
CA PRO A 250 -2.58 -15.73 -0.97
C PRO A 250 -3.78 -14.86 -1.37
N ALA A 251 -4.06 -13.77 -0.64
CA ALA A 251 -5.19 -12.89 -0.94
C ALA A 251 -4.93 -12.05 -2.21
N VAL A 252 -3.70 -11.56 -2.39
CA VAL A 252 -3.29 -10.83 -3.61
C VAL A 252 -3.37 -11.75 -4.83
N GLU A 253 -2.88 -12.99 -4.71
CA GLU A 253 -2.94 -13.96 -5.79
C GLU A 253 -4.38 -14.41 -6.09
N ALA A 254 -5.24 -14.55 -5.07
CA ALA A 254 -6.66 -14.80 -5.24
C ALA A 254 -7.35 -13.68 -6.03
N MET A 255 -7.08 -12.41 -5.69
CA MET A 255 -7.61 -11.25 -6.42
C MET A 255 -7.16 -11.26 -7.89
N ARG A 256 -5.87 -11.56 -8.15
CA ARG A 256 -5.33 -11.69 -9.50
C ARG A 256 -6.01 -12.81 -10.28
N GLN A 257 -6.23 -13.96 -9.63
CA GLN A 257 -6.89 -15.11 -10.24
C GLN A 257 -8.35 -14.81 -10.58
N LEU A 258 -9.10 -14.10 -9.70
CA LEU A 258 -10.48 -13.69 -9.99
C LEU A 258 -10.58 -12.81 -11.26
N ILE A 259 -9.63 -11.90 -11.46
CA ILE A 259 -9.58 -11.06 -12.66
C ILE A 259 -9.23 -11.91 -13.89
N ARG A 260 -8.29 -12.85 -13.75
CA ARG A 260 -7.87 -13.74 -14.84
C ARG A 260 -8.98 -14.69 -15.31
N LEU A 261 -9.84 -15.12 -14.40
CA LEU A 261 -10.99 -16.00 -14.66
C LEU A 261 -12.19 -15.26 -15.26
N ALA A 262 -12.02 -14.03 -15.75
CA ALA A 262 -13.08 -13.30 -16.42
C ALA A 262 -13.40 -13.91 -17.79
N GLU A 263 -14.66 -14.26 -18.02
CA GLU A 263 -15.11 -14.94 -19.26
C GLU A 263 -15.27 -13.96 -20.44
N SER A 264 -15.54 -12.69 -20.13
CA SER A 264 -15.80 -11.66 -21.14
C SER A 264 -15.18 -10.31 -20.79
N ARG A 265 -15.07 -9.44 -21.80
CA ARG A 265 -14.67 -8.02 -21.65
C ARG A 265 -15.47 -7.31 -20.55
N TRP A 266 -16.78 -7.54 -20.50
CA TRP A 266 -17.67 -6.90 -19.53
C TRP A 266 -17.47 -7.46 -18.12
N ASP A 267 -17.31 -8.77 -17.99
CA ASP A 267 -17.03 -9.40 -16.71
C ASP A 267 -15.67 -8.94 -16.16
N GLY A 268 -14.64 -8.87 -17.00
CA GLY A 268 -13.33 -8.33 -16.62
C GLY A 268 -13.41 -6.88 -16.12
N TYR A 269 -14.20 -6.02 -16.79
CA TYR A 269 -14.48 -4.66 -16.32
C TYR A 269 -15.17 -4.64 -14.96
N ARG A 270 -16.23 -5.44 -14.79
CA ARG A 270 -16.99 -5.52 -13.54
C ARG A 270 -16.12 -6.00 -12.38
N ARG A 271 -15.39 -7.10 -12.54
CA ARG A 271 -14.51 -7.65 -11.50
C ARG A 271 -13.40 -6.66 -11.12
N PHE A 272 -12.85 -5.95 -12.11
CA PHE A 272 -11.87 -4.89 -11.85
C PHE A 272 -12.47 -3.71 -11.08
N GLN A 273 -13.69 -3.28 -11.44
CA GLN A 273 -14.42 -2.24 -10.72
C GLN A 273 -14.72 -2.66 -9.27
N ASP A 274 -15.16 -3.90 -9.06
CA ASP A 274 -15.45 -4.47 -7.73
C ASP A 274 -14.19 -4.52 -6.84
N MET A 275 -13.04 -4.92 -7.42
CA MET A 275 -11.74 -4.90 -6.73
C MET A 275 -11.31 -3.48 -6.32
N VAL A 276 -11.44 -2.50 -7.22
CA VAL A 276 -11.13 -1.11 -6.93
C VAL A 276 -12.07 -0.54 -5.86
N GLN A 277 -13.35 -0.90 -5.90
CA GLN A 277 -14.32 -0.49 -4.89
C GLN A 277 -13.97 -1.07 -3.51
N ALA A 278 -13.53 -2.33 -3.42
CA ALA A 278 -13.02 -2.91 -2.19
C ALA A 278 -11.78 -2.14 -1.66
N ALA A 279 -10.88 -1.71 -2.54
CA ALA A 279 -9.74 -0.86 -2.16
C ALA A 279 -10.17 0.49 -1.58
N VAL A 280 -11.16 1.13 -2.19
CA VAL A 280 -11.78 2.38 -1.70
C VAL A 280 -12.38 2.18 -0.31
N GLU A 281 -13.07 1.07 -0.07
CA GLU A 281 -13.64 0.75 1.25
C GLU A 281 -12.54 0.56 2.31
N GLN A 282 -11.45 -0.14 2.00
CA GLN A 282 -10.29 -0.27 2.90
C GLN A 282 -9.67 1.10 3.21
N PHE A 283 -9.58 1.99 2.23
CA PHE A 283 -9.09 3.36 2.44
C PHE A 283 -10.04 4.15 3.37
N ASN A 284 -11.34 4.09 3.11
CA ASN A 284 -12.35 4.84 3.85
C ASN A 284 -12.49 4.40 5.30
N THR A 285 -12.25 3.11 5.58
CA THR A 285 -12.23 2.52 6.93
C THR A 285 -10.94 2.80 7.69
N GLY A 286 -9.93 3.40 7.05
CA GLY A 286 -8.67 3.82 7.69
C GLY A 286 -7.51 2.82 7.54
N SER A 287 -7.71 1.69 6.85
CA SER A 287 -6.66 0.71 6.55
C SER A 287 -5.84 1.12 5.31
N LEU A 288 -5.02 2.17 5.46
CA LEU A 288 -4.25 2.75 4.36
C LEU A 288 -3.29 1.75 3.68
N ALA A 289 -2.62 0.89 4.45
CA ALA A 289 -1.68 -0.10 3.90
C ALA A 289 -2.38 -1.18 3.03
N ARG A 290 -3.55 -1.66 3.48
CA ARG A 290 -4.40 -2.59 2.73
C ARG A 290 -4.88 -1.95 1.43
N ALA A 291 -5.38 -0.72 1.51
CA ALA A 291 -5.82 0.02 0.33
C ALA A 291 -4.69 0.21 -0.69
N ALA A 292 -3.51 0.66 -0.24
CA ALA A 292 -2.35 0.86 -1.10
C ALA A 292 -1.97 -0.44 -1.84
N THR A 293 -1.93 -1.57 -1.13
CA THR A 293 -1.61 -2.88 -1.71
C THR A 293 -2.58 -3.28 -2.83
N ILE A 294 -3.89 -3.08 -2.64
CA ILE A 294 -4.90 -3.40 -3.67
C ILE A 294 -4.80 -2.42 -4.86
N PHE A 295 -4.55 -1.13 -4.62
CA PHE A 295 -4.37 -0.15 -5.71
C PHE A 295 -3.11 -0.42 -6.54
N ASP A 296 -2.02 -0.87 -5.93
CA ASP A 296 -0.82 -1.26 -6.67
C ASP A 296 -1.05 -2.52 -7.50
N LEU A 297 -1.79 -3.50 -6.97
CA LEU A 297 -2.24 -4.66 -7.75
C LEU A 297 -3.13 -4.21 -8.93
N ALA A 298 -4.03 -3.26 -8.72
CA ALA A 298 -4.89 -2.72 -9.77
C ALA A 298 -4.07 -2.02 -10.88
N LEU A 299 -3.03 -1.28 -10.52
CA LEU A 299 -2.08 -0.68 -11.46
C LEU A 299 -1.32 -1.73 -12.26
N GLU A 300 -0.86 -2.80 -11.61
CA GLU A 300 -0.16 -3.92 -12.26
C GLU A 300 -1.07 -4.62 -13.29
N ILE A 301 -2.29 -4.98 -12.88
CA ILE A 301 -3.29 -5.64 -13.74
C ILE A 301 -3.68 -4.75 -14.93
N GLY A 302 -3.82 -3.44 -14.70
CA GLY A 302 -4.08 -2.48 -15.77
C GLY A 302 -2.91 -2.33 -16.75
N SER A 303 -1.67 -2.51 -16.27
CA SER A 303 -0.45 -2.38 -17.08
C SER A 303 -0.10 -3.67 -17.83
N SER A 304 -0.45 -4.84 -17.30
CA SER A 304 -0.23 -6.15 -17.95
C SER A 304 -1.17 -6.41 -19.14
N GLY A 305 -2.20 -5.58 -19.32
CA GLY A 305 -3.24 -5.77 -20.33
C GLY A 305 -4.23 -6.90 -19.98
N SER A 306 -4.26 -7.35 -18.73
CA SER A 306 -5.21 -8.37 -18.25
C SER A 306 -6.65 -7.86 -18.24
N VAL A 307 -6.84 -6.54 -18.18
CA VAL A 307 -8.10 -5.84 -18.40
C VAL A 307 -7.86 -4.82 -19.50
N GLU A 308 -8.87 -4.57 -20.34
CA GLU A 308 -8.74 -3.62 -21.44
C GLU A 308 -8.50 -2.18 -20.96
N ALA A 309 -7.72 -1.44 -21.74
CA ALA A 309 -7.31 -0.08 -21.40
C ALA A 309 -8.48 0.89 -21.19
N ASP A 310 -9.52 0.85 -22.03
CA ASP A 310 -10.69 1.72 -21.91
C ASP A 310 -11.49 1.45 -20.62
N ALA A 311 -11.60 0.18 -20.25
CA ALA A 311 -12.24 -0.27 -19.02
C ALA A 311 -11.47 0.26 -17.79
N VAL A 312 -10.15 0.08 -17.76
CA VAL A 312 -9.28 0.59 -16.70
C VAL A 312 -9.38 2.11 -16.59
N ALA A 313 -9.30 2.83 -17.71
CA ALA A 313 -9.42 4.28 -17.74
C ALA A 313 -10.77 4.77 -17.19
N GLY A 314 -11.86 4.10 -17.55
CA GLY A 314 -13.21 4.41 -17.05
C GLY A 314 -13.34 4.26 -15.53
N VAL A 315 -12.78 3.19 -14.95
CA VAL A 315 -12.78 2.98 -13.49
C VAL A 315 -11.92 4.03 -12.79
N ARG A 316 -10.70 4.31 -13.29
CA ARG A 316 -9.81 5.34 -12.73
C ARG A 316 -10.43 6.74 -12.74
N ALA A 317 -11.17 7.06 -13.80
CA ALA A 317 -11.85 8.35 -13.95
C ALA A 317 -13.03 8.55 -12.99
N THR A 318 -13.65 7.48 -12.48
CA THR A 318 -14.88 7.56 -11.69
C THR A 318 -14.70 7.22 -10.21
N ALA A 319 -13.88 6.21 -9.90
CA ALA A 319 -13.75 5.68 -8.53
C ALA A 319 -13.14 6.67 -7.52
N HIS A 320 -12.40 7.69 -7.98
CA HIS A 320 -11.83 8.72 -7.10
C HIS A 320 -12.91 9.47 -6.30
N ALA A 321 -14.13 9.59 -6.83
CA ALA A 321 -15.25 10.28 -6.18
C ALA A 321 -15.78 9.52 -4.95
N SER A 322 -15.51 8.22 -4.85
CA SER A 322 -15.92 7.36 -3.73
C SER A 322 -14.94 7.40 -2.55
N LEU A 323 -13.77 8.05 -2.69
CA LEU A 323 -12.84 8.23 -1.58
C LEU A 323 -13.35 9.29 -0.59
N SER A 324 -13.27 8.97 0.68
CA SER A 324 -13.63 9.87 1.77
C SER A 324 -12.70 11.08 1.79
N LEU A 325 -13.26 12.25 1.46
CA LEU A 325 -12.53 13.50 1.45
C LEU A 325 -11.93 13.84 2.84
N ASP A 326 -12.61 13.43 3.91
CA ASP A 326 -12.14 13.66 5.28
C ASP A 326 -10.93 12.78 5.61
N GLN A 327 -10.92 11.51 5.17
CA GLN A 327 -9.74 10.65 5.29
C GLN A 327 -8.57 11.17 4.46
N VAL A 328 -8.82 11.58 3.20
CA VAL A 328 -7.81 12.20 2.34
C VAL A 328 -7.18 13.42 3.02
N ARG A 329 -7.99 14.29 3.64
CA ARG A 329 -7.52 15.47 4.37
C ARG A 329 -6.69 15.12 5.61
N ALA A 330 -7.12 14.13 6.38
CA ALA A 330 -6.41 13.68 7.57
C ALA A 330 -5.03 13.13 7.19
N LEU A 331 -4.99 12.16 6.27
CA LEU A 331 -3.77 11.47 5.86
C LEU A 331 -2.78 12.40 5.14
N ALA A 332 -3.23 13.37 4.34
CA ALA A 332 -2.33 14.31 3.66
C ALA A 332 -1.54 15.23 4.62
N ARG A 333 -2.07 15.45 5.84
CA ARG A 333 -1.42 16.27 6.87
C ARG A 333 -0.38 15.49 7.67
N GLU A 334 -0.51 14.17 7.74
CA GLU A 334 0.42 13.29 8.43
C GLU A 334 1.61 12.98 7.53
N ARG A 335 2.75 13.66 7.78
CA ARG A 335 3.97 13.54 6.95
C ARG A 335 4.43 12.10 6.79
N ASP A 336 4.32 11.32 7.86
CA ASP A 336 4.81 9.96 7.90
C ASP A 336 3.94 9.04 7.01
N ARG A 337 2.63 9.32 6.87
CA ARG A 337 1.69 8.54 6.03
C ARG A 337 1.71 8.89 4.53
N ARG A 338 2.37 9.98 4.14
CA ARG A 338 2.43 10.43 2.72
C ARG A 338 2.99 9.39 1.74
N PRO A 339 4.06 8.62 2.06
CA PRO A 339 4.60 7.61 1.15
C PRO A 339 3.60 6.48 0.83
N LEU A 340 2.66 6.18 1.73
CA LEU A 340 1.59 5.22 1.45
C LEU A 340 0.46 5.86 0.68
N LEU A 341 0.09 7.09 1.06
CA LEU A 341 -0.97 7.83 0.39
C LEU A 341 -0.65 8.11 -1.09
N VAL A 342 0.61 8.37 -1.44
CA VAL A 342 0.99 8.60 -2.85
C VAL A 342 0.77 7.35 -3.70
N ARG A 343 0.93 6.13 -3.15
CA ARG A 343 0.66 4.87 -3.87
C ARG A 343 -0.81 4.75 -4.24
N VAL A 344 -1.70 5.09 -3.30
CA VAL A 344 -3.15 5.18 -3.57
C VAL A 344 -3.43 6.23 -4.66
N PHE A 345 -2.83 7.42 -4.57
CA PHE A 345 -3.07 8.49 -5.54
C PHE A 345 -2.53 8.19 -6.94
N ASN A 346 -1.47 7.38 -7.08
CA ASN A 346 -0.93 7.00 -8.39
C ASN A 346 -1.94 6.22 -9.26
N PHE A 347 -2.94 5.59 -8.65
CA PHE A 347 -4.03 4.93 -9.39
C PHE A 347 -4.99 5.94 -10.05
N PHE A 348 -5.15 7.15 -9.51
CA PHE A 348 -6.17 8.10 -9.95
C PHE A 348 -5.56 9.30 -10.67
N ASP A 349 -5.94 9.50 -11.93
CA ASP A 349 -5.45 10.63 -12.74
C ASP A 349 -5.85 11.99 -12.14
N GLU A 350 -7.01 12.05 -11.48
CA GLU A 350 -7.53 13.26 -10.82
C GLU A 350 -6.62 13.76 -9.68
N PHE A 351 -5.88 12.85 -9.03
CA PHE A 351 -4.88 13.21 -8.02
C PHE A 351 -3.48 13.36 -8.60
N SER A 352 -3.28 13.25 -9.90
CA SER A 352 -1.96 13.47 -10.49
C SER A 352 -1.45 14.90 -10.23
N PRO A 353 -0.14 15.11 -10.06
CA PRO A 353 0.43 16.44 -9.87
C PRO A 353 -0.01 17.46 -10.94
N ALA A 354 -0.11 17.03 -12.20
CA ALA A 354 -0.55 17.89 -13.31
C ALA A 354 -1.99 18.37 -13.11
N ARG A 355 -2.94 17.46 -12.84
CA ARG A 355 -4.35 17.80 -12.60
C ARG A 355 -4.52 18.66 -11.34
N LEU A 356 -3.79 18.36 -10.27
CA LEU A 356 -3.81 19.16 -9.05
C LEU A 356 -3.30 20.59 -9.30
N LEU A 357 -2.27 20.77 -10.14
CA LEU A 357 -1.75 22.09 -10.53
C LEU A 357 -2.73 22.86 -11.42
N GLU A 358 -3.40 22.19 -12.37
CA GLU A 358 -4.47 22.77 -13.19
C GLU A 358 -5.59 23.32 -12.31
N ARG A 359 -6.05 22.53 -11.33
CA ARG A 359 -7.08 22.94 -10.35
C ARG A 359 -6.58 24.06 -9.44
N LEU A 360 -5.31 24.04 -9.03
CA LEU A 360 -4.72 25.05 -8.16
C LEU A 360 -4.64 26.42 -8.85
N ARG A 361 -4.54 26.47 -10.18
CA ARG A 361 -4.49 27.72 -10.95
C ARG A 361 -5.79 28.51 -10.87
N THR A 362 -6.94 27.83 -10.88
CA THR A 362 -8.26 28.47 -10.92
C THR A 362 -8.97 28.50 -9.57
N GLU A 363 -8.44 27.84 -8.53
CA GLU A 363 -9.09 27.76 -7.23
C GLU A 363 -8.96 29.06 -6.41
N GLU A 364 -10.09 29.69 -6.12
CA GLU A 364 -10.15 30.93 -5.34
C GLU A 364 -10.29 30.67 -3.83
N GLN A 365 -10.96 29.57 -3.44
CA GLN A 365 -11.27 29.30 -2.04
C GLN A 365 -10.01 28.92 -1.26
N ARG A 366 -9.80 29.60 -0.13
CA ARG A 366 -8.58 29.43 0.69
C ARG A 366 -8.41 28.00 1.20
N ASP A 367 -9.48 27.39 1.71
CA ASP A 367 -9.42 26.05 2.30
C ASP A 367 -9.19 24.97 1.24
N ARG A 368 -9.78 25.13 0.05
CA ARG A 368 -9.56 24.24 -1.09
C ARG A 368 -8.15 24.37 -1.65
N ARG A 369 -7.62 25.59 -1.80
CA ARG A 369 -6.20 25.81 -2.14
C ARG A 369 -5.26 25.15 -1.14
N ARG A 370 -5.57 25.25 0.15
CA ARG A 370 -4.74 24.62 1.18
C ARG A 370 -4.73 23.10 1.02
N LEU A 371 -5.89 22.50 0.79
CA LEU A 371 -5.99 21.07 0.50
C LEU A 371 -5.16 20.69 -0.74
N LEU A 372 -5.30 21.41 -1.85
CA LEU A 372 -4.53 21.13 -3.07
C LEU A 372 -3.00 21.19 -2.84
N LEU A 373 -2.53 22.17 -2.06
CA LEU A 373 -1.12 22.25 -1.67
C LEU A 373 -0.69 21.07 -0.78
N ASP A 374 -1.54 20.65 0.15
CA ASP A 374 -1.26 19.49 1.00
C ASP A 374 -1.21 18.20 0.15
N LEU A 375 -2.10 18.03 -0.84
CA LEU A 375 -2.11 16.91 -1.78
C LEU A 375 -0.86 16.92 -2.69
N LEU A 376 -0.49 18.07 -3.25
CA LEU A 376 0.76 18.20 -4.03
C LEU A 376 1.98 17.85 -3.18
N ALA A 377 1.97 18.18 -1.89
CA ALA A 377 3.04 17.82 -0.97
C ALA A 377 3.08 16.33 -0.60
N VAL A 378 2.03 15.54 -0.89
CA VAL A 378 2.05 14.07 -0.80
C VAL A 378 2.92 13.48 -1.92
N HIS A 379 2.83 14.03 -3.13
CA HIS A 379 3.59 13.51 -4.27
C HIS A 379 5.10 13.76 -4.16
N GLY A 380 5.55 14.76 -3.40
CA GLY A 380 6.96 15.02 -3.20
C GLY A 380 7.67 15.51 -4.48
N ALA A 381 8.78 14.87 -4.85
CA ALA A 381 9.67 15.33 -5.92
C ALA A 381 8.98 15.55 -7.30
N PRO A 382 8.10 14.66 -7.80
CA PRO A 382 7.33 14.88 -9.02
C PRO A 382 6.54 16.21 -9.03
N ALA A 383 5.83 16.55 -7.96
CA ALA A 383 5.07 17.80 -7.87
C ALA A 383 5.99 19.02 -7.78
N ARG A 384 7.12 18.91 -7.07
CA ARG A 384 8.14 19.96 -7.02
C ARG A 384 8.70 20.26 -8.42
N ARG A 385 9.06 19.21 -9.18
CA ARG A 385 9.64 19.33 -10.52
C ARG A 385 8.68 20.06 -11.47
N LEU A 386 7.42 19.64 -11.52
CA LEU A 386 6.42 20.29 -12.36
C LEU A 386 6.18 21.76 -11.96
N ALA A 387 6.17 22.06 -10.65
CA ALA A 387 6.06 23.45 -10.20
C ALA A 387 7.25 24.31 -10.65
N PHE A 388 8.47 23.75 -10.64
CA PHE A 388 9.68 24.40 -11.14
C PHE A 388 9.65 24.62 -12.66
N GLU A 389 9.16 23.63 -13.42
CA GLU A 389 8.99 23.72 -14.88
C GLU A 389 8.01 24.84 -15.24
N LEU A 390 6.83 24.88 -14.60
CA LEU A 390 5.82 25.91 -14.82
C LEU A 390 6.32 27.32 -14.49
N LEU A 391 7.18 27.48 -13.47
CA LEU A 391 7.82 28.76 -13.17
C LEU A 391 8.78 29.24 -14.28
N GLY A 392 9.24 28.33 -15.15
CA GLY A 392 10.10 28.64 -16.30
C GLY A 392 9.38 28.90 -17.62
N GLU A 393 8.08 28.62 -17.70
CA GLU A 393 7.33 28.82 -18.94
C GLU A 393 7.16 30.30 -19.28
N LYS A 394 7.50 30.66 -20.52
CA LYS A 394 7.29 32.01 -21.05
C LYS A 394 5.80 32.23 -21.31
N GLY A 395 5.06 32.66 -20.29
CA GLY A 395 3.62 32.89 -20.41
C GLY A 395 2.88 33.29 -19.13
N LEU A 396 3.54 33.24 -17.96
CA LEU A 396 2.97 33.72 -16.70
C LEU A 396 2.80 35.24 -16.72
N ASP A 397 1.56 35.71 -16.92
CA ASP A 397 1.21 37.10 -16.69
C ASP A 397 1.15 37.37 -15.19
N LEU A 398 2.25 37.85 -14.62
CA LEU A 398 2.36 38.13 -13.19
C LEU A 398 1.37 39.21 -12.70
N SER A 399 0.70 39.95 -13.58
CA SER A 399 -0.36 40.88 -13.17
C SER A 399 -1.67 40.16 -12.85
N ALA A 400 -2.01 39.12 -13.61
CA ALA A 400 -3.21 38.31 -13.44
C ALA A 400 -2.97 37.03 -12.59
N ASP A 401 -1.85 36.35 -12.79
CA ASP A 401 -1.54 35.01 -12.27
C ASP A 401 -0.60 35.03 -11.04
N TRP A 402 -0.40 36.16 -10.37
CA TRP A 402 0.52 36.24 -9.22
C TRP A 402 0.18 35.26 -8.09
N HIS A 403 -1.11 34.96 -7.89
CA HIS A 403 -1.56 33.98 -6.91
C HIS A 403 -1.07 32.57 -7.25
N PHE A 404 -1.09 32.21 -8.54
CA PHE A 404 -0.61 30.92 -9.02
C PHE A 404 0.91 30.85 -8.92
N ALA A 405 1.63 31.88 -9.38
CA ALA A 405 3.08 31.97 -9.20
C ALA A 405 3.50 31.84 -7.72
N ARG A 406 2.77 32.50 -6.81
CA ARG A 406 2.98 32.36 -5.36
C ARG A 406 2.80 30.91 -4.90
N ASN A 407 1.75 30.24 -5.36
CA ASN A 407 1.49 28.86 -4.99
C ASN A 407 2.58 27.91 -5.51
N LEU A 408 3.09 28.14 -6.72
CA LEU A 408 4.23 27.37 -7.27
C LEU A 408 5.48 27.54 -6.40
N VAL A 409 5.84 28.78 -6.03
CA VAL A 409 6.93 29.02 -5.08
C VAL A 409 6.65 28.38 -3.71
N CYS A 410 5.39 28.40 -3.25
CA CYS A 410 4.99 27.75 -2.00
C CYS A 410 5.28 26.23 -2.04
N ILE A 411 4.98 25.55 -3.15
CA ILE A 411 5.31 24.13 -3.36
C ILE A 411 6.82 23.91 -3.22
N LEU A 412 7.66 24.77 -3.82
CA LEU A 412 9.11 24.72 -3.68
C LEU A 412 9.60 24.96 -2.23
N THR A 413 8.80 25.59 -1.36
CA THR A 413 9.16 25.74 0.07
C THR A 413 8.60 24.62 0.97
N LEU A 414 7.56 23.94 0.52
CA LEU A 414 6.84 22.91 1.28
C LEU A 414 7.46 21.53 1.10
N ILE A 415 7.90 21.23 -0.12
CA ILE A 415 8.48 19.95 -0.50
C ILE A 415 10.00 20.09 -0.47
N PRO A 416 10.78 19.23 0.21
CA PRO A 416 12.24 19.28 0.14
C PRO A 416 12.76 19.07 -1.29
N SER A 417 13.92 19.66 -1.62
CA SER A 417 14.57 19.40 -2.92
C SER A 417 15.05 17.95 -3.00
N SER A 418 14.89 17.31 -4.16
CA SER A 418 15.42 15.98 -4.46
C SER A 418 16.92 15.97 -4.73
N GLY A 419 17.55 17.15 -4.86
CA GLY A 419 18.95 17.30 -5.25
C GLY A 419 19.21 17.25 -6.76
N GLU A 420 18.19 16.97 -7.57
CA GLU A 420 18.30 16.91 -9.04
C GLU A 420 18.53 18.30 -9.66
N VAL A 421 17.88 19.33 -9.12
CA VAL A 421 18.05 20.72 -9.54
C VAL A 421 18.95 21.43 -8.53
N PRO A 422 20.08 22.02 -8.95
CA PRO A 422 20.93 22.79 -8.07
C PRO A 422 20.15 23.95 -7.42
N PRO A 423 20.32 24.21 -6.11
CA PRO A 423 19.61 25.30 -5.44
C PRO A 423 19.79 26.66 -6.11
N GLY A 424 20.98 26.95 -6.66
CA GLY A 424 21.24 28.19 -7.40
C GLY A 424 20.36 28.38 -8.64
N GLU A 425 20.04 27.30 -9.36
CA GLU A 425 19.16 27.35 -10.54
C GLU A 425 17.70 27.62 -10.14
N GLU A 426 17.24 27.01 -9.04
CA GLU A 426 15.91 27.30 -8.48
C GLU A 426 15.77 28.78 -8.08
N ILE A 427 16.80 29.34 -7.45
CA ILE A 427 16.82 30.76 -7.06
C ILE A 427 16.85 31.68 -8.27
N ALA A 428 17.69 31.39 -9.26
CA ALA A 428 17.74 32.16 -10.51
C ALA A 428 16.38 32.18 -11.22
N ARG A 429 15.61 31.08 -11.14
CA ARG A 429 14.26 30.98 -11.73
C ARG A 429 13.26 31.94 -11.09
N VAL A 430 13.34 32.11 -9.77
CA VAL A 430 12.36 32.91 -9.00
C VAL A 430 12.82 34.34 -8.71
N GLU A 431 14.06 34.71 -9.07
CA GLU A 431 14.63 36.03 -8.78
C GLU A 431 13.74 37.18 -9.29
N ALA A 432 13.17 37.04 -10.49
CA ALA A 432 12.26 38.03 -11.08
C ALA A 432 10.96 38.23 -10.27
N LEU A 433 10.58 37.25 -9.44
CA LEU A 433 9.38 37.27 -8.58
C LEU A 433 9.62 38.00 -7.25
N ALA A 434 10.87 38.41 -6.97
CA ALA A 434 11.22 39.12 -5.74
C ALA A 434 11.10 40.65 -5.83
N ARG A 435 10.67 41.20 -6.97
CA ARG A 435 10.55 42.65 -7.20
C ARG A 435 9.54 43.29 -6.24
N LEU A 436 9.88 44.45 -5.68
CA LEU A 436 9.05 45.13 -4.68
C LEU A 436 7.76 45.73 -5.26
N GLU A 437 7.63 45.88 -6.59
CA GLU A 437 6.36 46.23 -7.24
C GLU A 437 5.33 45.10 -7.23
N LEU A 438 5.77 43.84 -7.05
CA LEU A 438 4.89 42.69 -6.99
C LEU A 438 4.21 42.56 -5.61
N PRO A 439 3.08 41.84 -5.52
CA PRO A 439 2.38 41.66 -4.26
C PRO A 439 3.26 41.06 -3.16
N ALA A 440 3.28 41.70 -1.98
CA ALA A 440 4.10 41.27 -0.84
C ALA A 440 3.96 39.78 -0.45
N PRO A 441 2.79 39.13 -0.54
CA PRO A 441 2.68 37.70 -0.25
C PRO A 441 3.48 36.79 -1.20
N LEU A 442 3.68 37.20 -2.47
CA LEU A 442 4.53 36.48 -3.43
C LEU A 442 6.01 36.64 -3.05
N VAL A 443 6.46 37.89 -2.89
CA VAL A 443 7.85 38.22 -2.50
C VAL A 443 8.23 37.51 -1.21
N ARG A 444 7.31 37.41 -0.24
CA ARG A 444 7.52 36.68 1.02
C ARG A 444 7.82 35.19 0.82
N GLU A 445 7.13 34.52 -0.10
CA GLU A 445 7.42 33.10 -0.38
C GLU A 445 8.78 32.94 -1.06
N VAL A 446 9.19 33.88 -1.92
CA VAL A 446 10.53 33.87 -2.54
C VAL A 446 11.62 34.06 -1.49
N VAL A 447 11.46 35.01 -0.56
CA VAL A 447 12.39 35.20 0.57
C VAL A 447 12.47 33.95 1.44
N LYS A 448 11.33 33.26 1.65
CA LYS A 448 11.30 32.00 2.39
C LYS A 448 12.07 30.90 1.66
N LEU A 449 11.90 30.76 0.35
CA LEU A 449 12.65 29.80 -0.46
C LEU A 449 14.16 30.09 -0.43
N ALA A 450 14.54 31.35 -0.65
CA ALA A 450 15.94 31.77 -0.58
C ALA A 450 16.56 31.49 0.78
N GLY A 451 15.85 31.76 1.88
CA GLY A 451 16.32 31.43 3.23
C GLY A 451 16.51 29.94 3.52
N GLN A 452 15.87 29.05 2.76
CA GLN A 452 16.00 27.59 2.89
C GLN A 452 17.08 27.01 1.96
N ALA A 453 17.58 27.80 1.00
CA ALA A 453 18.57 27.37 0.02
C ALA A 453 19.95 27.96 0.38
N PRO A 454 20.89 27.16 0.91
CA PRO A 454 22.24 27.62 1.19
C PRO A 454 23.08 27.68 -0.11
N CYS A 455 22.94 28.76 -0.87
CA CYS A 455 23.71 28.99 -2.09
C CYS A 455 24.08 30.47 -2.32
N PRO A 456 25.15 30.76 -3.10
CA PRO A 456 25.58 32.14 -3.36
C PRO A 456 24.51 33.02 -4.05
N GLU A 457 23.66 32.42 -4.89
CA GLU A 457 22.57 33.12 -5.57
C GLU A 457 21.48 33.57 -4.57
N ALA A 458 21.12 32.70 -3.61
CA ALA A 458 20.18 33.05 -2.54
C ALA A 458 20.74 34.17 -1.66
N GLU A 459 22.02 34.07 -1.26
CA GLU A 459 22.68 35.13 -0.49
C GLU A 459 22.64 36.46 -1.24
N THR A 460 23.02 36.45 -2.52
CA THR A 460 23.07 37.67 -3.36
C THR A 460 21.68 38.30 -3.50
N LEU A 461 20.65 37.49 -3.76
CA LEU A 461 19.26 37.93 -3.83
C LEU A 461 18.81 38.59 -2.52
N LEU A 462 19.04 37.93 -1.39
CA LEU A 462 18.62 38.42 -0.07
C LEU A 462 19.36 39.69 0.35
N LEU A 463 20.66 39.81 0.02
CA LEU A 463 21.44 41.03 0.26
C LEU A 463 20.86 42.22 -0.51
N ARG A 464 20.62 42.05 -1.82
CA ARG A 464 20.00 43.07 -2.67
C ARG A 464 18.64 43.50 -2.13
N LEU A 465 17.77 42.54 -1.80
CA LEU A 465 16.44 42.83 -1.25
C LEU A 465 16.49 43.55 0.09
N ALA A 466 17.46 43.23 0.96
CA ALA A 466 17.61 43.92 2.23
C ALA A 466 17.95 45.41 2.02
N ASP A 467 18.83 45.72 1.07
CA ASP A 467 19.19 47.10 0.73
C ASP A 467 17.98 47.87 0.15
N GLU A 468 17.28 47.29 -0.83
CA GLU A 468 16.07 47.88 -1.43
C GLU A 468 14.96 48.11 -0.39
N LEU A 469 14.75 47.16 0.53
CA LEU A 469 13.74 47.25 1.58
C LEU A 469 14.11 48.27 2.66
N GLU A 470 15.38 48.47 3.00
CA GLU A 470 15.77 49.52 3.95
C GLU A 470 15.46 50.93 3.41
N GLU A 471 15.59 51.15 2.10
CA GLU A 471 15.21 52.41 1.45
C GLU A 471 13.69 52.56 1.36
N ALA A 472 12.98 51.48 1.00
CA ALA A 472 11.55 51.53 0.71
C ALA A 472 10.63 51.36 1.94
N ALA A 473 11.09 50.74 3.04
CA ALA A 473 10.23 50.33 4.14
C ALA A 473 9.83 51.44 5.12
N ALA A 474 10.48 52.60 5.07
CA ALA A 474 10.21 53.70 5.98
C ALA A 474 8.72 54.11 5.95
N GLY A 475 8.02 53.92 7.07
CA GLY A 475 6.60 54.24 7.21
C GLY A 475 5.63 53.29 6.49
N ARG A 476 6.12 52.17 5.93
CA ARG A 476 5.31 51.18 5.19
C ARG A 476 5.30 49.83 5.93
N PRO A 477 4.23 49.48 6.68
CA PRO A 477 4.23 48.31 7.57
C PRO A 477 4.40 46.98 6.83
N GLN A 478 3.86 46.85 5.61
CA GLN A 478 4.01 45.63 4.79
C GLN A 478 5.48 45.42 4.36
N MET A 479 6.18 46.49 4.01
CA MET A 479 7.58 46.46 3.62
C MET A 479 8.50 46.23 4.84
N LEU A 480 8.14 46.77 6.02
CA LEU A 480 8.84 46.46 7.27
C LEU A 480 8.73 44.97 7.65
N SER A 481 7.57 44.36 7.41
CA SER A 481 7.37 42.92 7.60
C SER A 481 8.19 42.08 6.61
N LEU A 482 8.31 42.52 5.36
CA LEU A 482 9.19 41.87 4.38
C LEU A 482 10.66 42.02 4.78
N LEU A 483 11.10 43.21 5.18
CA LEU A 483 12.47 43.46 5.64
C LEU A 483 12.83 42.54 6.81
N ASP A 484 11.93 42.41 7.79
CA ASP A 484 12.15 41.51 8.92
C ASP A 484 12.35 40.05 8.48
N ARG A 485 11.52 39.58 7.53
CA ARG A 485 11.64 38.23 6.98
C ARG A 485 12.91 38.04 6.16
N THR A 486 13.35 39.05 5.42
CA THR A 486 14.60 39.04 4.64
C THR A 486 15.83 38.99 5.55
N ILE A 487 15.85 39.78 6.63
CA ILE A 487 16.94 39.75 7.62
C ILE A 487 16.97 38.39 8.34
N TYR A 488 15.81 37.82 8.66
CA TYR A 488 15.74 36.44 9.17
C TYR A 488 16.29 35.43 8.18
N ALA A 489 15.91 35.52 6.90
CA ALA A 489 16.39 34.61 5.85
C ALA A 489 17.91 34.73 5.62
N LEU A 490 18.47 35.96 5.69
CA LEU A 490 19.92 36.17 5.66
C LEU A 490 20.62 35.48 6.83
N ALA A 491 20.07 35.56 8.04
CA ALA A 491 20.62 34.83 9.18
C ALA A 491 20.65 33.33 8.88
N GLN A 492 19.60 32.74 8.29
CA GLN A 492 19.58 31.30 7.97
C GLN A 492 20.65 30.85 6.94
N GLN A 493 21.24 31.76 6.17
CA GLN A 493 22.32 31.40 5.23
C GLN A 493 23.60 30.95 5.96
N GLY A 494 23.87 31.52 7.15
CA GLY A 494 25.04 31.17 7.96
C GLY A 494 26.40 31.50 7.36
N THR A 495 26.45 32.25 6.26
CA THR A 495 27.70 32.70 5.65
C THR A 495 28.25 33.94 6.38
N PRO A 496 29.58 34.16 6.40
CA PRO A 496 30.16 35.34 7.05
C PRO A 496 29.61 36.66 6.52
N LYS A 497 29.38 36.74 5.20
CA LYS A 497 28.88 37.95 4.53
C LYS A 497 27.41 38.23 4.89
N ALA A 498 26.54 37.21 4.94
CA ALA A 498 25.16 37.38 5.37
C ALA A 498 25.07 37.75 6.86
N ASN A 499 25.84 37.06 7.72
CA ASN A 499 25.92 37.35 9.15
C ASN A 499 26.35 38.80 9.41
N LEU A 500 27.39 39.26 8.73
CA LEU A 500 27.87 40.63 8.83
C LEU A 500 26.82 41.66 8.40
N ARG A 501 26.03 41.37 7.35
CA ARG A 501 24.92 42.24 6.92
C ARG A 501 23.82 42.33 7.99
N VAL A 502 23.44 41.20 8.61
CA VAL A 502 22.46 41.17 9.73
C VAL A 502 22.96 42.01 10.90
N VAL A 503 24.25 41.90 11.25
CA VAL A 503 24.85 42.68 12.33
C VAL A 503 24.86 44.18 12.01
N ARG A 504 25.27 44.57 10.80
CA ARG A 504 25.25 45.97 10.35
C ARG A 504 23.84 46.57 10.39
N HIS A 505 22.84 45.80 9.93
CA HIS A 505 21.42 46.19 10.03
C HIS A 505 21.01 46.45 11.49
N GLY A 506 21.29 45.50 12.37
CA GLY A 506 20.87 45.59 13.77
C GLY A 506 21.48 46.77 14.51
N ILE A 507 22.75 47.09 14.23
CA ILE A 507 23.49 48.20 14.86
C ILE A 507 23.12 49.57 14.28
N GLY A 508 22.72 49.65 13.00
CA GLY A 508 22.50 50.90 12.27
C GLY A 508 21.46 51.86 12.88
N GLY A 509 20.54 51.37 13.72
CA GLY A 509 19.76 52.20 14.65
C GLY A 509 18.77 53.21 14.04
N SER A 510 18.30 52.99 12.81
CA SER A 510 17.30 53.86 12.18
C SER A 510 15.90 53.62 12.78
N SER A 511 15.37 54.62 13.50
CA SER A 511 14.01 54.56 14.09
C SER A 511 12.89 54.35 13.05
N LYS A 512 13.15 54.68 11.78
CA LYS A 512 12.21 54.47 10.67
C LYS A 512 12.05 53.00 10.27
N LEU A 513 12.99 52.14 10.66
CA LEU A 513 13.01 50.70 10.32
C LEU A 513 12.49 49.81 11.46
N GLY A 514 11.92 50.41 12.50
CA GLY A 514 11.48 49.73 13.70
C GLY A 514 12.65 49.34 14.61
N GLU A 515 12.46 48.26 15.37
CA GLU A 515 13.44 47.81 16.35
C GLU A 515 14.53 46.92 15.72
N THR A 516 15.47 47.54 15.01
CA THR A 516 16.54 46.82 14.29
C THR A 516 17.40 45.96 15.22
N ALA A 517 17.67 46.44 16.44
CA ALA A 517 18.47 45.74 17.45
C ALA A 517 17.88 44.37 17.83
N ALA A 518 16.55 44.22 17.83
CA ALA A 518 15.91 42.94 18.17
C ALA A 518 16.22 41.85 17.13
N ARG A 519 16.44 42.21 15.86
CA ARG A 519 16.75 41.28 14.76
C ARG A 519 18.12 40.61 14.87
N LEU A 520 19.03 41.16 15.69
CA LEU A 520 20.30 40.50 16.01
C LEU A 520 20.10 39.12 16.64
N ALA A 521 18.97 38.91 17.33
CA ALA A 521 18.62 37.62 17.92
C ALA A 521 18.48 36.48 16.91
N TYR A 522 18.28 36.78 15.61
CA TYR A 522 18.20 35.75 14.56
C TYR A 522 19.51 34.97 14.36
N LEU A 523 20.65 35.52 14.79
CA LEU A 523 21.94 34.83 14.79
C LEU A 523 22.11 33.90 16.00
N GLY A 524 21.21 33.97 16.99
CA GLY A 524 21.36 33.29 18.27
C GLY A 524 21.32 31.77 18.22
N SER A 525 20.93 31.16 17.09
CA SER A 525 20.95 29.72 16.85
C SER A 525 22.24 29.21 16.18
N GLN A 526 23.21 30.09 15.93
CA GLN A 526 24.43 29.77 15.19
C GLN A 526 25.69 29.99 16.04
N ASP A 527 26.71 29.18 15.78
CA ASP A 527 28.04 29.42 16.34
C ASP A 527 28.82 30.37 15.42
N LEU A 528 29.13 31.57 15.91
CA LEU A 528 29.88 32.60 15.20
C LEU A 528 31.39 32.53 15.48
N GLY A 529 31.88 31.48 16.16
CA GLY A 529 33.28 31.35 16.56
C GLY A 529 34.26 31.37 15.39
N GLU A 530 33.89 30.76 14.26
CA GLU A 530 34.69 30.72 13.03
C GLU A 530 34.63 32.03 12.23
N ASP A 531 33.51 32.77 12.31
CA ASP A 531 33.33 34.08 11.70
C ASP A 531 33.92 35.20 12.57
N ARG A 532 35.26 35.30 12.53
CA ARG A 532 36.02 36.25 13.34
C ARG A 532 35.65 37.71 13.09
N GLU A 533 35.28 38.07 11.86
CA GLU A 533 34.91 39.44 11.52
C GLU A 533 33.59 39.82 12.22
N THR A 534 32.53 39.04 12.02
CA THR A 534 31.21 39.30 12.64
C THR A 534 31.31 39.24 14.17
N LEU A 535 32.01 38.24 14.71
CA LEU A 535 32.22 38.11 16.15
C LEU A 535 32.94 39.34 16.73
N SER A 536 33.99 39.82 16.06
CA SER A 536 34.73 41.01 16.51
C SER A 536 33.85 42.26 16.53
N LEU A 537 32.97 42.43 15.54
CA LEU A 537 32.05 43.55 15.45
C LEU A 537 31.00 43.50 16.57
N LEU A 538 30.43 42.33 16.86
CA LEU A 538 29.49 42.13 17.98
C LEU A 538 30.15 42.41 19.33
N LEU A 539 31.36 41.87 19.57
CA LEU A 539 32.10 42.11 20.81
C LEU A 539 32.49 43.59 20.98
N LYS A 540 32.92 44.26 19.90
CA LYS A 540 33.22 45.70 19.90
C LYS A 540 31.97 46.52 20.21
N THR A 541 30.85 46.17 19.59
CA THR A 541 29.55 46.83 19.81
C THR A 541 29.10 46.65 21.25
N LEU A 542 29.16 45.43 21.79
CA LEU A 542 28.80 45.14 23.18
C LEU A 542 29.69 45.89 24.17
N LYS A 543 31.00 46.03 23.87
CA LYS A 543 31.94 46.83 24.68
C LYS A 543 31.60 48.32 24.67
N ASN A 544 31.22 48.87 23.52
CA ASN A 544 30.92 50.29 23.33
C ASN A 544 29.52 50.68 23.86
N ALA A 545 28.57 49.75 23.78
CA ALA A 545 27.20 49.95 24.26
C ALA A 545 27.03 49.75 25.78
N LYS A 546 28.12 49.47 26.51
CA LYS A 546 28.09 49.27 27.97
C LYS A 546 27.49 50.48 28.69
N PRO A 547 26.55 50.27 29.63
CA PRO A 547 26.08 51.34 30.49
C PRO A 547 27.23 51.93 31.31
N LYS A 548 27.30 53.26 31.41
CA LYS A 548 28.21 53.94 32.35
C LYS A 548 27.44 54.15 33.66
N ARG A 549 27.96 53.59 34.76
CA ARG A 549 27.49 53.93 36.11
C ARG A 549 28.14 55.24 36.53
N ILE A 550 27.33 56.28 36.71
CA ILE A 550 27.76 57.59 37.20
C ILE A 550 26.94 57.84 38.47
N PHE A 551 27.61 57.97 39.62
CA PHE A 551 26.98 58.22 40.94
C PHE A 551 25.80 57.28 41.29
N GLY A 552 25.94 55.97 41.05
CA GLY A 552 24.91 54.98 41.39
C GLY A 552 23.71 54.91 40.43
N LEU A 553 23.63 55.80 39.44
CA LEU A 553 22.60 55.80 38.39
C LEU A 553 23.17 55.20 37.10
N THR A 554 22.46 54.22 36.53
CA THR A 554 22.80 53.60 35.23
C THR A 554 22.25 54.46 34.09
N LEU A 555 23.12 55.13 33.32
CA LEU A 555 22.68 55.87 32.13
C LEU A 555 22.45 54.88 30.96
N GLN A 556 21.23 54.37 30.82
CA GLN A 556 20.85 53.44 29.75
C GLN A 556 20.52 54.21 28.47
N LYS A 557 21.47 54.30 27.52
CA LYS A 557 21.15 54.82 26.17
C LYS A 557 20.75 53.74 25.16
N ASN A 558 21.13 52.46 25.35
CA ASN A 558 21.00 51.43 24.32
C ASN A 558 20.70 50.00 24.88
N GLU A 559 19.78 49.86 25.85
CA GLU A 559 19.45 48.55 26.47
C GLU A 559 19.07 47.48 25.43
N MET A 560 18.23 47.84 24.45
CA MET A 560 17.78 46.90 23.41
C MET A 560 18.92 46.41 22.50
N LEU A 561 19.93 47.25 22.24
CA LEU A 561 21.12 46.85 21.49
C LEU A 561 21.97 45.85 22.29
N VAL A 562 22.15 46.10 23.59
CA VAL A 562 22.88 45.18 24.47
C VAL A 562 22.16 43.82 24.53
N LEU A 563 20.84 43.81 24.70
CA LEU A 563 20.03 42.59 24.66
C LEU A 563 20.13 41.85 23.32
N GLY A 564 20.02 42.58 22.20
CA GLY A 564 20.12 42.02 20.85
C GLY A 564 21.47 41.35 20.61
N VAL A 565 22.58 41.99 21.01
CA VAL A 565 23.92 41.41 20.85
C VAL A 565 24.14 40.19 21.76
N ILE A 566 23.64 40.21 23.01
CA ILE A 566 23.75 39.03 23.90
C ILE A 566 22.99 37.84 23.29
N ARG A 567 21.79 38.06 22.75
CA ARG A 567 21.01 37.03 22.07
C ARG A 567 21.69 36.52 20.79
N ALA A 568 22.34 37.39 20.01
CA ALA A 568 23.11 36.96 18.85
C ALA A 568 24.24 35.99 19.20
N LEU A 569 24.85 36.15 20.38
CA LEU A 569 25.97 35.35 20.87
C LEU A 569 25.54 34.10 21.66
N SER A 570 24.23 33.79 21.73
CA SER A 570 23.72 32.79 22.68
C SER A 570 24.10 31.34 22.36
N SER A 571 24.54 31.05 21.13
CA SER A 571 25.04 29.74 20.70
C SER A 571 26.52 29.76 20.31
N THR A 572 27.27 30.79 20.74
CA THR A 572 28.70 30.96 20.41
C THR A 572 29.56 30.79 21.69
N PRO A 573 30.02 29.57 22.02
CA PRO A 573 30.75 29.28 23.26
C PRO A 573 32.23 29.71 23.24
N ASP A 574 32.58 30.77 22.48
CA ASP A 574 33.93 31.30 22.35
C ASP A 574 34.45 31.89 23.69
N PRO A 575 35.74 31.72 24.04
CA PRO A 575 36.30 32.21 25.30
C PRO A 575 36.11 33.72 25.53
N ALA A 576 36.21 34.54 24.47
CA ALA A 576 36.02 35.98 24.58
C ALA A 576 34.55 36.34 24.84
N VAL A 577 33.62 35.56 24.30
CA VAL A 577 32.18 35.69 24.59
C VAL A 577 31.90 35.32 26.05
N LYS A 578 32.38 34.16 26.51
CA LYS A 578 32.22 33.71 27.91
C LYS A 578 32.74 34.75 28.91
N GLN A 579 33.93 35.29 28.66
CA GLN A 579 34.53 36.32 29.52
C GLN A 579 33.68 37.60 29.55
N LEU A 580 33.23 38.09 28.40
CA LEU A 580 32.47 39.33 28.30
C LEU A 580 31.06 39.20 28.90
N LEU A 581 30.38 38.08 28.66
CA LEU A 581 29.08 37.77 29.28
C LEU A 581 29.22 37.58 30.79
N GLY A 582 30.28 36.92 31.28
CA GLY A 582 30.54 36.75 32.71
C GLY A 582 30.73 38.10 33.44
N MET A 583 31.44 39.04 32.81
CA MET A 583 31.56 40.40 33.34
C MET A 583 30.22 41.15 33.37
N ILE A 584 29.36 40.94 32.35
CA ILE A 584 28.05 41.60 32.29
C ILE A 584 27.11 41.01 33.35
N ALA A 585 27.03 39.68 33.44
CA ALA A 585 26.21 38.96 34.41
C ALA A 585 26.56 39.33 35.86
N SER A 586 27.85 39.45 36.18
CA SER A 586 28.30 39.83 37.53
C SER A 586 28.09 41.31 37.85
N ARG A 587 28.43 42.22 36.94
CA ARG A 587 28.38 43.67 37.20
C ARG A 587 26.96 44.26 37.14
N TYR A 588 26.06 43.61 36.42
CA TYR A 588 24.70 44.09 36.14
C TYR A 588 23.63 43.03 36.47
N ALA A 589 23.81 42.24 37.53
CA ALA A 589 22.93 41.11 37.88
C ALA A 589 21.43 41.47 38.00
N GLU A 590 21.11 42.69 38.45
CA GLU A 590 19.73 43.16 38.62
C GLU A 590 19.06 43.63 37.31
N GLU A 591 19.86 43.93 36.28
CA GLU A 591 19.38 44.43 35.00
C GLU A 591 18.90 43.28 34.10
N ARG A 592 17.92 43.54 33.22
CA ARG A 592 17.34 42.52 32.31
C ARG A 592 18.41 41.83 31.45
N PHE A 593 19.34 42.60 30.88
CA PHE A 593 20.42 42.06 30.06
C PHE A 593 21.48 41.29 30.86
N GLY A 594 21.65 41.59 32.15
CA GLY A 594 22.54 40.83 33.03
C GLY A 594 21.98 39.43 33.33
N LYS A 595 20.66 39.33 33.54
CA LYS A 595 19.96 38.05 33.72
C LYS A 595 20.04 37.17 32.47
N VAL A 596 19.79 37.74 31.29
CA VAL A 596 19.92 37.02 30.01
C VAL A 596 21.36 36.53 29.78
N ALA A 597 22.38 37.34 30.08
CA ALA A 597 23.77 36.90 29.98
C ALA A 597 24.10 35.72 30.92
N ALA A 598 23.55 35.71 32.13
CA ALA A 598 23.72 34.59 33.08
C ALA A 598 22.99 33.31 32.63
N GLU A 599 21.83 33.44 31.98
CA GLU A 599 21.10 32.31 31.38
C GLU A 599 21.87 31.70 30.22
N THR A 600 22.38 32.53 29.29
CA THR A 600 23.20 32.07 28.16
C THR A 600 24.43 31.28 28.63
N LEU A 601 25.15 31.77 29.65
CA LEU A 601 26.31 31.06 30.21
C LEU A 601 25.96 29.68 30.78
N ARG A 602 24.76 29.51 31.35
CA ARG A 602 24.29 28.21 31.85
C ARG A 602 23.97 27.25 30.70
N GLY A 603 23.37 27.76 29.62
CA GLY A 603 23.03 26.96 28.44
C GLY A 603 24.23 26.26 27.79
N PHE A 604 25.39 26.93 27.75
CA PHE A 604 26.63 26.35 27.22
C PHE A 604 27.10 25.08 27.94
N ASN A 605 26.70 24.86 29.20
CA ASN A 605 27.14 23.68 29.97
C ASN A 605 26.23 22.44 29.77
N VAL A 606 25.03 22.60 29.20
CA VAL A 606 24.03 21.51 29.06
C VAL A 606 24.16 20.79 27.71
N ALA A 607 24.49 21.51 26.64
CA ALA A 607 24.59 20.97 25.28
C ALA A 607 25.68 19.90 25.09
N ASP A 608 26.67 19.85 25.99
CA ASP A 608 27.79 18.90 25.95
C ASP A 608 27.39 17.44 26.27
N ARG A 609 26.11 17.17 26.63
CA ARG A 609 25.65 15.86 27.15
C ARG A 609 24.73 15.03 26.22
N THR A 610 24.36 15.51 25.03
CA THR A 610 23.24 14.95 24.23
C THR A 610 23.61 14.26 22.89
N SER A 611 24.79 13.65 22.79
CA SER A 611 25.41 13.24 21.51
C SER A 611 25.17 11.79 21.03
N GLU A 612 23.98 11.19 21.20
CA GLU A 612 23.68 9.78 20.77
C GLU A 612 22.63 9.67 19.64
N ARG A 613 22.81 8.70 18.73
CA ARG A 613 21.94 8.50 17.55
C ARG A 613 20.68 7.73 17.94
N THR A 614 19.55 8.44 17.96
CA THR A 614 18.22 7.85 18.21
C THR A 614 17.43 7.81 16.91
N LEU A 615 16.82 6.65 16.59
CA LEU A 615 15.86 6.48 15.50
C LEU A 615 14.51 6.09 16.11
N ALA A 616 13.40 6.63 15.61
CA ALA A 616 12.06 6.25 16.03
C ALA A 616 11.08 6.44 14.87
N GLY A 617 9.98 5.67 14.85
CA GLY A 617 8.99 5.75 13.78
C GLY A 617 7.79 4.83 13.99
N ASP A 618 6.93 4.78 12.98
CA ASP A 618 5.67 4.02 12.97
C ASP A 618 5.81 2.74 12.13
N LEU A 619 5.39 1.60 12.69
CA LEU A 619 5.47 0.29 12.05
C LEU A 619 4.44 0.10 10.93
N GLU A 620 3.36 0.88 10.86
CA GLU A 620 2.41 0.82 9.74
C GLU A 620 3.03 1.28 8.42
N LEU A 621 4.03 2.16 8.51
CA LEU A 621 4.67 2.82 7.35
C LEU A 621 5.83 2.05 6.77
N PHE A 622 6.65 1.48 7.65
CA PHE A 622 7.85 0.76 7.27
C PHE A 622 7.61 -0.75 7.30
N GLY A 623 6.71 -1.25 8.15
CA GLY A 623 6.68 -2.65 8.50
C GLY A 623 7.92 -3.07 9.30
N LEU A 624 7.77 -4.08 10.16
CA LEU A 624 8.92 -4.66 10.85
C LEU A 624 9.97 -5.22 9.86
N PRO A 625 9.61 -5.89 8.76
CA PRO A 625 10.60 -6.42 7.82
C PRO A 625 11.52 -5.38 7.17
N ASP A 626 10.99 -4.26 6.68
CA ASP A 626 11.86 -3.25 6.04
C ASP A 626 12.69 -2.48 7.06
N LEU A 627 12.18 -2.28 8.28
CA LEU A 627 12.95 -1.72 9.37
C LEU A 627 14.18 -2.59 9.67
N LEU A 628 13.98 -3.90 9.81
CA LEU A 628 15.07 -4.85 10.05
C LEU A 628 16.03 -4.92 8.86
N ARG A 629 15.53 -4.91 7.61
CA ARG A 629 16.36 -4.86 6.40
C ARG A 629 17.22 -3.59 6.33
N ARG A 630 16.66 -2.43 6.70
CA ARG A 630 17.40 -1.16 6.77
C ARG A 630 18.48 -1.19 7.85
N LEU A 631 18.16 -1.69 9.03
CA LEU A 631 19.14 -1.81 10.13
C LEU A 631 20.26 -2.80 9.80
N ALA A 632 19.95 -3.90 9.10
CA ALA A 632 20.96 -4.80 8.54
C ALA A 632 21.86 -4.10 7.51
N GLY A 633 21.26 -3.39 6.54
CA GLY A 633 22.01 -2.66 5.51
C GLY A 633 22.91 -1.56 6.08
N LEU A 634 22.49 -0.92 7.17
CA LEU A 634 23.27 0.08 7.90
C LEU A 634 24.33 -0.54 8.84
N LYS A 635 24.39 -1.86 8.95
CA LYS A 635 25.19 -2.58 9.95
C LYS A 635 25.01 -2.02 11.36
N ALA A 636 23.76 -1.69 11.72
CA ALA A 636 23.47 -0.98 12.95
C ALA A 636 23.76 -1.86 14.19
N THR A 637 24.34 -1.23 15.21
CA THR A 637 24.56 -1.83 16.54
C THR A 637 23.77 -1.04 17.59
N GLY A 638 22.94 -1.72 18.37
CA GLY A 638 22.07 -1.08 19.35
C GLY A 638 20.83 -1.89 19.70
N THR A 639 19.91 -1.25 20.41
CA THR A 639 18.67 -1.89 20.89
C THR A 639 17.46 -1.30 20.18
N LEU A 640 16.66 -2.17 19.55
CA LEU A 640 15.37 -1.84 18.93
C LEU A 640 14.24 -2.30 19.87
N VAL A 641 13.33 -1.39 20.20
CA VAL A 641 12.13 -1.67 21.01
C VAL A 641 10.90 -1.42 20.15
N LEU A 642 10.00 -2.41 20.09
CA LEU A 642 8.71 -2.34 19.41
C LEU A 642 7.60 -2.14 20.44
N ARG A 643 6.64 -1.26 20.15
CA ARG A 643 5.52 -0.91 21.04
C ARG A 643 4.20 -1.00 20.29
N ASN A 644 3.16 -1.50 20.95
CA ASN A 644 1.79 -1.45 20.43
C ASN A 644 1.22 -0.01 20.44
N PRO A 645 0.00 0.24 19.93
CA PRO A 645 -0.60 1.58 19.89
C PRO A 645 -0.86 2.17 21.29
N LYS A 646 -0.97 1.30 22.32
CA LYS A 646 -1.10 1.68 23.73
C LYS A 646 0.25 2.01 24.39
N GLY A 647 1.37 1.97 23.65
CA GLY A 647 2.72 2.29 24.12
C GLY A 647 3.43 1.18 24.91
N THR A 648 2.81 0.00 25.04
CA THR A 648 3.35 -1.16 25.76
C THR A 648 4.37 -1.89 24.90
N PRO A 649 5.55 -2.26 25.43
CA PRO A 649 6.54 -3.00 24.65
C PRO A 649 6.03 -4.39 24.28
N ILE A 650 6.07 -4.72 22.99
CA ILE A 650 5.68 -6.03 22.45
C ILE A 650 6.89 -6.90 22.11
N GLY A 651 8.04 -6.28 21.85
CA GLY A 651 9.29 -7.02 21.62
C GLY A 651 10.52 -6.13 21.68
N THR A 652 11.66 -6.72 22.03
CA THR A 652 12.96 -6.04 22.10
C THR A 652 14.03 -6.85 21.37
N LEU A 653 14.75 -6.21 20.45
CA LEU A 653 15.80 -6.82 19.65
C LEU A 653 17.15 -6.15 19.93
N GLY A 654 18.17 -6.94 20.20
CA GLY A 654 19.57 -6.51 20.25
C GLY A 654 20.26 -6.80 18.93
N LEU A 655 20.78 -5.75 18.29
CA LEU A 655 21.47 -5.82 17.01
C LEU A 655 22.97 -5.56 17.19
N VAL A 656 23.80 -6.34 16.51
CA VAL A 656 25.25 -6.18 16.45
C VAL A 656 25.69 -6.25 15.00
N SER A 657 26.28 -5.15 14.50
CA SER A 657 26.77 -5.02 13.13
C SER A 657 25.75 -5.46 12.06
N GLY A 658 24.46 -5.20 12.31
CA GLY A 658 23.36 -5.59 11.42
C GLY A 658 22.84 -7.03 11.56
N GLY A 659 23.43 -7.85 12.44
CA GLY A 659 22.95 -9.18 12.79
C GLY A 659 22.11 -9.20 14.07
N LEU A 660 21.29 -10.24 14.23
CA LEU A 660 20.47 -10.44 15.43
C LEU A 660 21.28 -11.13 16.52
N GLN A 661 21.49 -10.46 17.65
CA GLN A 661 22.18 -11.04 18.81
C GLN A 661 21.18 -11.56 19.85
N SER A 662 20.10 -10.82 20.09
CA SER A 662 19.06 -11.20 21.03
C SER A 662 17.72 -10.70 20.56
N CYS A 663 16.66 -11.41 20.91
CA CYS A 663 15.29 -10.96 20.76
C CYS A 663 14.47 -11.49 21.92
N THR A 664 13.48 -10.72 22.36
CA THR A 664 12.49 -11.12 23.36
C THR A 664 11.12 -10.68 22.89
N ALA A 665 10.14 -11.58 22.99
CA ALA A 665 8.75 -11.34 22.64
C ALA A 665 7.86 -12.22 23.53
N GLY A 666 7.16 -11.59 24.48
CA GLY A 666 6.40 -12.34 25.49
C GLY A 666 7.29 -13.28 26.32
N ARG A 667 7.07 -14.60 26.20
CA ARG A 667 7.86 -15.65 26.88
C ARG A 667 8.98 -16.23 26.00
N LEU A 668 9.05 -15.82 24.73
CA LEU A 668 10.02 -16.34 23.77
C LEU A 668 11.30 -15.51 23.81
N GLU A 669 12.42 -16.18 23.59
CA GLU A 669 13.75 -15.57 23.49
C GLU A 669 14.47 -16.03 22.22
N GLY A 670 15.47 -15.27 21.78
CA GLY A 670 16.30 -15.62 20.63
C GLY A 670 15.55 -15.55 19.30
N VAL A 671 15.93 -16.38 18.33
CA VAL A 671 15.38 -16.30 16.96
C VAL A 671 13.88 -16.60 16.91
N GLU A 672 13.39 -17.48 17.78
CA GLU A 672 11.96 -17.79 17.89
C GLU A 672 11.12 -16.57 18.26
N ALA A 673 11.62 -15.73 19.18
CA ALA A 673 10.98 -14.46 19.49
C ALA A 673 10.95 -13.49 18.30
N ALA A 674 11.99 -13.50 17.47
CA ALA A 674 12.03 -12.67 16.27
C ALA A 674 11.02 -13.16 15.20
N TRP A 675 10.89 -14.47 15.01
CA TRP A 675 9.87 -15.04 14.13
C TRP A 675 8.45 -14.77 14.64
N GLN A 676 8.19 -14.92 15.94
CA GLN A 676 6.89 -14.60 16.54
C GLN A 676 6.43 -13.16 16.24
N LEU A 677 7.34 -12.19 16.28
CA LEU A 677 7.03 -10.78 15.97
C LEU A 677 6.71 -10.56 14.48
N LEU A 678 7.22 -11.41 13.59
CA LEU A 678 6.93 -11.38 12.15
C LEU A 678 5.65 -12.16 11.83
N GLU A 679 5.37 -13.24 12.57
CA GLU A 679 4.18 -14.08 12.45
C GLU A 679 2.90 -13.38 12.92
N ARG A 680 3.00 -12.55 13.97
CA ARG A 680 1.87 -11.75 14.51
C ARG A 680 2.16 -10.25 14.39
N PRO A 681 1.97 -9.69 13.19
CA PRO A 681 2.18 -8.28 13.02
C PRO A 681 1.11 -7.46 13.76
N ALA A 682 1.57 -6.50 14.55
CA ALA A 682 0.70 -5.55 15.23
C ALA A 682 1.00 -4.12 14.77
N PRO A 683 -0.02 -3.25 14.60
CA PRO A 683 0.21 -1.82 14.41
C PRO A 683 0.94 -1.26 15.64
N GLY A 684 1.80 -0.24 15.46
CA GLY A 684 2.62 0.22 16.56
C GLY A 684 3.76 1.16 16.20
N THR A 685 4.62 1.45 17.16
CA THR A 685 5.79 2.31 16.98
C THR A 685 7.07 1.57 17.34
N PHE A 686 8.19 2.08 16.84
CA PHE A 686 9.52 1.57 17.20
C PHE A 686 10.44 2.69 17.68
N SER A 687 11.40 2.31 18.51
CA SER A 687 12.52 3.16 18.91
C SER A 687 13.81 2.36 18.90
N PHE A 688 14.84 2.88 18.24
CA PHE A 688 16.18 2.32 18.20
C PHE A 688 17.18 3.30 18.80
N GLN A 689 17.97 2.81 19.75
CA GLN A 689 19.08 3.54 20.35
C GLN A 689 20.39 2.95 19.85
N GLY A 690 21.11 3.72 19.03
CA GLY A 690 22.38 3.31 18.46
C GLY A 690 23.54 3.53 19.43
N ARG A 691 24.38 2.50 19.61
CA ARG A 691 25.62 2.58 20.38
C ARG A 691 26.81 2.69 19.42
N LYS A 692 27.81 3.51 19.76
CA LYS A 692 29.09 3.51 19.01
C LYS A 692 29.83 2.21 19.27
N GLU A 693 30.50 1.67 18.25
CA GLU A 693 31.28 0.42 18.31
C GLU A 693 32.54 0.50 19.22
N ASP A 694 32.82 1.64 19.87
CA ASP A 694 34.09 1.90 20.58
C ASP A 694 34.03 1.85 22.12
N GLU A 695 33.01 1.24 22.73
CA GLU A 695 33.09 0.89 24.14
C GLU A 695 33.33 -0.60 24.32
N ASP A 696 34.59 -0.94 24.60
CA ASP A 696 35.06 -2.23 25.12
C ASP A 696 33.98 -2.87 26.00
N THR A 697 33.30 -3.88 25.47
CA THR A 697 32.51 -4.77 26.29
C THR A 697 33.31 -6.05 26.45
N HIS A 698 34.22 -6.01 27.42
CA HIS A 698 34.41 -7.13 28.31
C HIS A 698 33.03 -7.68 28.68
N LEU A 699 32.74 -8.89 28.20
CA LEU A 699 31.59 -9.67 28.59
C LEU A 699 31.53 -9.75 30.12
N PRO A 700 30.40 -9.44 30.78
CA PRO A 700 30.13 -10.00 32.08
C PRO A 700 29.88 -11.50 31.87
N GLU A 701 30.91 -12.32 32.13
CA GLU A 701 30.71 -13.73 32.46
C GLU A 701 29.84 -13.80 33.73
N GLY A 702 28.53 -14.01 33.58
CA GLY A 702 27.65 -14.07 34.74
C GLY A 702 26.18 -13.86 34.44
N GLY A 703 25.64 -14.53 33.43
CA GLY A 703 24.21 -14.59 33.17
C GLY A 703 23.91 -15.82 32.33
N GLN A 704 23.63 -16.94 32.99
CA GLN A 704 23.14 -18.16 32.33
C GLN A 704 21.84 -17.81 31.57
N GLY A 705 21.91 -17.70 30.24
CA GLY A 705 20.74 -17.43 29.40
C GLY A 705 20.99 -17.33 27.89
N ALA A 706 22.15 -16.85 27.41
CA ALA A 706 22.37 -16.68 25.98
C ALA A 706 22.95 -17.93 25.30
N LYS A 707 22.08 -18.87 24.88
CA LYS A 707 22.40 -19.79 23.78
C LYS A 707 22.04 -19.10 22.47
N GLY A 708 23.03 -18.60 21.73
CA GLY A 708 22.82 -18.11 20.36
C GLY A 708 23.98 -17.25 19.87
N GLY A 709 24.59 -17.62 18.73
CA GLY A 709 25.52 -16.76 18.01
C GLY A 709 24.79 -15.57 17.37
N VAL A 710 25.52 -14.63 16.76
CA VAL A 710 24.89 -13.58 15.95
C VAL A 710 24.29 -14.22 14.70
N HIS A 711 22.98 -14.08 14.52
CA HIS A 711 22.25 -14.63 13.37
C HIS A 711 22.15 -13.60 12.24
N ASP A 712 22.19 -14.06 10.98
CA ASP A 712 21.96 -13.20 9.83
C ASP A 712 20.49 -12.76 9.81
N LEU A 713 20.27 -11.45 9.90
CA LEU A 713 18.93 -10.87 9.95
C LEU A 713 18.16 -11.10 8.64
N GLN A 714 18.83 -11.27 7.49
CA GLN A 714 18.15 -11.58 6.22
C GLN A 714 17.56 -13.00 6.22
N GLU A 715 18.28 -13.97 6.78
CA GLU A 715 17.80 -15.36 6.90
C GLU A 715 16.61 -15.43 7.87
N VAL A 716 16.71 -14.72 9.01
CA VAL A 716 15.62 -14.61 9.99
C VAL A 716 14.36 -14.00 9.35
N LEU A 717 14.52 -12.95 8.53
CA LEU A 717 13.42 -12.32 7.81
C LEU A 717 12.78 -13.24 6.78
N ALA A 718 13.58 -13.91 5.94
CA ALA A 718 13.06 -14.81 4.91
C ALA A 718 12.25 -15.96 5.51
N GLU A 719 12.77 -16.55 6.59
CA GLU A 719 12.08 -17.61 7.32
C GLU A 719 10.83 -17.09 8.04
N GLY A 720 10.89 -15.92 8.67
CA GLY A 720 9.72 -15.32 9.34
C GLY A 720 8.56 -15.04 8.38
N MET A 721 8.86 -14.55 7.16
CA MET A 721 7.82 -14.34 6.15
C MET A 721 7.21 -15.65 5.64
N ARG A 722 8.03 -16.69 5.43
CA ARG A 722 7.53 -18.03 5.08
C ARG A 722 6.58 -18.57 6.16
N ARG A 723 6.98 -18.42 7.44
CA ARG A 723 6.19 -18.86 8.60
C ARG A 723 4.90 -18.09 8.75
N TYR A 724 4.91 -16.78 8.52
CA TYR A 724 3.67 -15.98 8.48
C TYR A 724 2.67 -16.56 7.47
N ASP A 725 3.08 -16.81 6.23
CA ASP A 725 2.20 -17.36 5.18
C ASP A 725 1.67 -18.77 5.52
N GLU A 726 2.51 -19.63 6.12
CA GLU A 726 2.09 -20.95 6.58
C GLU A 726 1.18 -20.90 7.80
N LEU A 727 1.42 -19.98 8.74
CA LEU A 727 0.57 -19.75 9.90
C LEU A 727 -0.83 -19.31 9.48
N GLN A 728 -0.97 -18.38 8.53
CA GLN A 728 -2.29 -17.98 8.03
C GLN A 728 -3.04 -19.16 7.37
N ARG A 729 -2.32 -20.02 6.65
CA ARG A 729 -2.90 -21.27 6.09
C ARG A 729 -3.35 -22.27 7.16
N ALA A 730 -2.63 -22.35 8.28
CA ALA A 730 -2.99 -23.22 9.41
C ALA A 730 -4.17 -22.66 10.21
N ARG A 731 -4.23 -21.33 10.43
CA ARG A 731 -5.35 -20.65 11.11
C ARG A 731 -6.67 -20.77 10.33
N ALA A 732 -6.60 -20.84 9.01
CA ALA A 732 -7.76 -21.12 8.18
C ALA A 732 -8.36 -22.51 8.49
N LEU A 733 -7.52 -23.54 8.67
CA LEU A 733 -7.96 -24.89 9.05
C LEU A 733 -8.37 -25.02 10.52
N VAL A 734 -7.71 -24.28 11.41
CA VAL A 734 -7.92 -24.35 12.85
C VAL A 734 -8.04 -22.91 13.38
N PRO A 735 -9.25 -22.31 13.39
CA PRO A 735 -9.48 -20.93 13.83
C PRO A 735 -9.19 -20.71 15.31
N ASP A 736 -8.86 -19.47 15.69
CA ASP A 736 -8.39 -19.11 17.04
C ASP A 736 -9.35 -19.49 18.16
N PHE A 737 -10.65 -19.34 17.90
CA PHE A 737 -11.74 -19.56 18.85
C PHE A 737 -12.28 -21.00 18.85
N ALA A 738 -11.83 -21.83 17.93
CA ALA A 738 -12.50 -23.10 17.63
C ALA A 738 -12.13 -24.16 18.67
N LEU A 739 -13.11 -24.96 19.14
CA LEU A 739 -12.88 -25.90 20.24
C LEU A 739 -12.32 -27.21 19.70
N LEU A 740 -11.10 -27.57 20.13
CA LEU A 740 -10.44 -28.81 19.74
C LEU A 740 -11.05 -30.01 20.48
N ARG A 741 -11.48 -31.04 19.75
CA ARG A 741 -11.96 -32.31 20.31
C ARG A 741 -11.22 -33.49 19.72
N ARG A 742 -10.94 -34.50 20.53
CA ARG A 742 -10.31 -35.73 20.03
C ARG A 742 -11.33 -36.59 19.28
N LYS A 743 -10.97 -37.02 18.07
CA LYS A 743 -11.78 -37.87 17.17
C LYS A 743 -11.09 -39.20 16.87
N GLY A 744 -9.78 -39.19 16.69
CA GLY A 744 -8.96 -40.35 16.32
C GLY A 744 -8.05 -40.88 17.44
N PRO A 745 -7.24 -41.91 17.13
CA PRO A 745 -6.23 -42.44 18.06
C PRO A 745 -5.13 -41.42 18.36
N GLU A 746 -4.33 -41.66 19.40
CA GLU A 746 -3.20 -40.79 19.77
C GLU A 746 -2.25 -40.59 18.58
N PRO A 747 -1.80 -39.34 18.32
CA PRO A 747 -0.92 -39.03 17.20
C PRO A 747 0.39 -39.80 17.28
N LEU A 748 0.92 -40.16 16.10
CA LEU A 748 2.22 -40.78 15.99
C LEU A 748 3.29 -39.85 16.60
N PRO A 749 4.29 -40.42 17.29
CA PRO A 749 5.32 -39.63 17.94
C PRO A 749 6.15 -38.85 16.91
N GLU A 750 6.38 -37.56 17.17
CA GLU A 750 7.21 -36.70 16.32
C GLU A 750 8.65 -37.18 16.26
N GLU A 751 9.26 -37.07 15.08
CA GLU A 751 10.68 -37.35 14.86
C GLU A 751 11.59 -36.25 15.43
N ASP A 752 11.14 -34.98 15.36
CA ASP A 752 11.87 -33.85 15.91
C ASP A 752 11.70 -33.76 17.45
N PRO A 753 12.79 -33.70 18.24
CA PRO A 753 12.71 -33.65 19.71
C PRO A 753 11.92 -32.44 20.25
N GLY A 754 11.98 -31.29 19.56
CA GLY A 754 11.26 -30.07 19.92
C GLY A 754 9.76 -30.22 19.66
N ALA A 755 9.40 -30.67 18.45
CA ALA A 755 8.03 -30.98 18.08
C ALA A 755 7.41 -32.06 19.00
N LYS A 756 8.20 -33.07 19.40
CA LYS A 756 7.74 -34.12 20.33
C LYS A 756 7.40 -33.57 21.70
N ALA A 757 8.22 -32.66 22.22
CA ALA A 757 7.96 -32.00 23.50
C ALA A 757 6.72 -31.09 23.42
N LEU A 758 6.57 -30.37 22.31
CA LEU A 758 5.40 -29.53 22.04
C LEU A 758 4.11 -30.36 21.94
N ALA A 759 4.13 -31.46 21.19
CA ALA A 759 3.03 -32.40 21.09
C ALA A 759 2.64 -32.99 22.44
N ALA A 760 3.61 -33.34 23.29
CA ALA A 760 3.35 -33.84 24.64
C ALA A 760 2.75 -32.77 25.58
N GLN A 761 3.01 -31.47 25.34
CA GLN A 761 2.41 -30.37 26.11
C GLN A 761 0.99 -30.04 25.65
N ILE A 762 0.74 -30.08 24.35
CA ILE A 762 -0.55 -29.71 23.74
C ILE A 762 -1.54 -30.87 23.82
N TRP A 763 -1.11 -32.10 23.51
CA TRP A 763 -2.01 -33.25 23.41
C TRP A 763 -2.89 -33.43 24.65
N PRO A 764 -2.39 -33.41 25.90
CA PRO A 764 -3.24 -33.54 27.09
C PRO A 764 -4.37 -32.51 27.18
N ARG A 765 -4.13 -31.28 26.70
CA ARG A 765 -5.07 -30.15 26.77
C ARG A 765 -6.24 -30.28 25.79
N THR A 766 -6.06 -31.03 24.70
CA THR A 766 -7.13 -31.25 23.70
C THR A 766 -8.26 -32.16 24.21
N ALA A 767 -8.13 -32.75 25.41
CA ALA A 767 -9.20 -33.51 26.06
C ALA A 767 -10.34 -32.60 26.57
N ASP A 768 -10.03 -31.36 26.94
CA ASP A 768 -10.93 -30.48 27.69
C ASP A 768 -11.66 -29.44 26.82
N GLY A 769 -11.58 -29.56 25.47
CA GLY A 769 -12.21 -28.59 24.58
C GLY A 769 -11.50 -27.24 24.60
N VAL A 770 -10.17 -27.24 24.52
CA VAL A 770 -9.32 -26.04 24.53
C VAL A 770 -9.28 -25.39 23.15
N THR A 771 -9.10 -24.06 23.13
CA THR A 771 -8.92 -23.32 21.87
C THR A 771 -7.44 -23.32 21.41
N PRO A 772 -7.17 -23.15 20.10
CA PRO A 772 -5.81 -22.96 19.61
C PRO A 772 -5.08 -21.79 20.25
N GLU A 773 -5.79 -20.69 20.55
CA GLU A 773 -5.19 -19.54 21.24
C GLU A 773 -4.76 -19.86 22.68
N GLU A 774 -5.58 -20.62 23.41
CA GLU A 774 -5.21 -21.14 24.72
C GLU A 774 -4.02 -22.11 24.66
N CYS A 775 -3.91 -22.90 23.58
CA CYS A 775 -2.72 -23.73 23.33
C CYS A 775 -1.47 -22.88 23.12
N GLU A 776 -1.56 -21.83 22.30
CA GLU A 776 -0.46 -20.90 22.01
C GLU A 776 0.00 -20.16 23.28
N ALA A 777 -0.94 -19.62 24.06
CA ALA A 777 -0.64 -18.91 25.31
C ALA A 777 -0.03 -19.81 26.40
N ALA A 778 -0.26 -21.12 26.30
CA ALA A 778 0.20 -22.10 27.26
C ALA A 778 1.59 -22.67 26.97
N CYS A 779 2.02 -22.67 25.72
CA CYS A 779 3.27 -23.27 25.28
C CYS A 779 4.41 -22.24 25.23
N ALA A 780 5.65 -22.70 25.43
CA ALA A 780 6.85 -21.90 25.19
C ALA A 780 7.34 -22.14 23.75
N ALA A 781 6.45 -21.96 22.78
CA ALA A 781 6.71 -22.14 21.35
C ALA A 781 6.04 -21.01 20.55
N ASP A 782 6.55 -20.73 19.36
CA ASP A 782 5.96 -19.75 18.45
C ASP A 782 4.59 -20.21 17.91
N ALA A 783 3.75 -19.25 17.51
CA ALA A 783 2.38 -19.51 17.06
C ALA A 783 2.35 -20.42 15.83
N TYR A 784 3.30 -20.26 14.91
CA TYR A 784 3.45 -21.11 13.74
C TYR A 784 3.62 -22.60 14.11
N GLN A 785 4.52 -22.95 15.03
CA GLN A 785 4.76 -24.34 15.44
C GLN A 785 3.51 -24.99 16.05
N VAL A 786 2.84 -24.26 16.94
CA VAL A 786 1.60 -24.73 17.60
C VAL A 786 0.50 -24.97 16.55
N ARG A 787 0.27 -24.00 15.66
CA ARG A 787 -0.81 -24.09 14.65
C ARG A 787 -0.55 -25.14 13.59
N ARG A 788 0.70 -25.30 13.17
CA ARG A 788 1.06 -26.33 12.19
C ARG A 788 0.79 -27.73 12.75
N LEU A 789 1.11 -27.97 14.02
CA LEU A 789 0.83 -29.25 14.68
C LEU A 789 -0.68 -29.52 14.77
N LEU A 790 -1.44 -28.53 15.23
CA LEU A 790 -2.91 -28.63 15.32
C LEU A 790 -3.55 -28.87 13.95
N ALA A 791 -3.13 -28.13 12.92
CA ALA A 791 -3.64 -28.31 11.56
C ALA A 791 -3.37 -29.72 11.03
N ARG A 792 -2.17 -30.27 11.27
CA ARG A 792 -1.83 -31.64 10.87
C ARG A 792 -2.72 -32.66 11.57
N TRP A 793 -2.94 -32.54 12.88
CA TRP A 793 -3.84 -33.43 13.62
C TRP A 793 -5.30 -33.35 13.16
N VAL A 794 -5.74 -32.20 12.66
CA VAL A 794 -7.07 -32.06 12.04
C VAL A 794 -7.12 -32.73 10.67
N GLU A 795 -6.08 -32.55 9.85
CA GLU A 795 -5.96 -33.21 8.54
C GLU A 795 -5.88 -34.75 8.65
N GLU A 796 -5.24 -35.26 9.72
CA GLU A 796 -5.13 -36.69 10.05
C GLU A 796 -6.40 -37.25 10.75
N GLU A 797 -7.45 -36.43 10.91
CA GLU A 797 -8.70 -36.76 11.65
C GLU A 797 -8.49 -37.19 13.11
N ILE A 798 -7.36 -36.85 13.70
CA ILE A 798 -7.03 -37.09 15.11
C ILE A 798 -7.79 -36.11 15.99
N LEU A 799 -7.84 -34.85 15.56
CA LEU A 799 -8.66 -33.80 16.16
C LEU A 799 -9.80 -33.44 15.22
N ASP A 800 -10.97 -33.24 15.82
CA ASP A 800 -12.04 -32.45 15.24
C ASP A 800 -11.98 -31.04 15.81
N VAL A 801 -12.54 -30.08 15.10
CA VAL A 801 -12.67 -28.74 15.66
C VAL A 801 -14.04 -28.16 15.37
N ASN A 802 -14.68 -27.71 16.45
CA ASN A 802 -16.09 -27.32 16.54
C ASN A 802 -16.24 -25.83 16.80
#